data_AF-A0A6A0CXE1-F1
#
_entry.id   AF-A0A6A0CXE1-F1
#
_cell.length_a   1.000
_cell.length_b   1.000
_cell.length_c   1.000
_cell.angle_alpha   90.00
_cell.angle_beta   90.00
_cell.angle_gamma   90.00
#
_symmetry.space_group_name_H-M   'P 1'
#
loop_
_entity.id
_entity.type
_entity.pdbx_description
1 polymer ?
#
loop_
_entity_poly.entity_id
_entity_poly.type
_entity_poly.pdbx_seq_one_letter_code
_entity_poly.pdbx_strand_id
1 'polypeptide(L)'
;MREMKKELLTVGVVLVMTTSLFAAAVDVNAIGDKENNRSWPPSHYDVAFLPRVNVVHLDDSNFSTQYHFLAGIPMSVFHYSGTVYQSLLISDDIDNPADKTTDYMVDDWAAYLDDWGGAQHINFIGEISDTKKNEILSTYNVSWEQVSNITGDPVSVANQIALHDWKSSDTVVIAPYVTAPSEGDIESISNAAVIASLYNAPLLFTHTSSLSSETLNVIDKLNAVSAILVEVNDSMDAAINSQLQSAGVSVSDDLTSETMVVSKIRSVTGRSTLCAILRNWQNLPASLSGARYGGYVLFLPDSITAMAERTKDIIENMRLSYYKLEKPEKLPDGYKRGEETIAQNFYNWLDTVGGNDSDDLETVITFSTQPYYDSTNGFSVTFDRAISGDPSDLTNPGAVTGRMPLHYLGNIALANRDGMYRATIFSNPRPYHVTLAMNAYEVWHAVGTGVDKWGENHVVNEIFGYPYRGWCTDNGNFPWQDIHNNTPDLSPILPPGPGDGPDCDPGQFASFNEFYEAHFHSGAYAGSGSHPAQPSVPNIGFVSDINAGSAFLYFSCHGGGTSIAVRDTDNGVAQDPSDMVPWGDDYWPSTDGRVYDGSGGGSYSQTDLDADLNNVHGSMTAYNACMMANGKMNEVLLEHGGSASFGSYTSVSFVGSGWWWNLFVHLITHENYTIGEAATYATARVAELYTPGANNGPGNVDDTLQYVVYGDPNVHFVQPDWTSPEPLAINVNYGGHQPDKPPHSFIVTINPDEIPIGVTSTVQVNVKDADTLLPLIANVSISGWGVSDGGQTNAGGNVSFVITPPYGENLTLTVEKEDYDTYEGIITVTGGLALSGTITASVPSLGVQGVLAPSIEGMINGTSPTSSFTLAAKGCGIDMSVNTTTGSASMMVTPASVGTVHAALLKGGYRVMPQDISVLVLHLGISYSPPSLVVNQEQTVNVTVNCTESGTLIEGATVTISGCGMNETNVTDANGMTRLTVTPLVNGYATITVQRSGFADEETSILVTKANMTVETIGEMQVNQQLPVTVYVNNSFTGEPIDNATVSISGCGIGITNYVETGSLADGEHSYFDVIVGDGATYLSGNLVWDGSADIDMKLYDPNGNLVDSSTSTTPGEFVEATNPEAGTWQIDVYSYSGSTPSFTLNITIEYGTGVSGVTENGSVTLVIQPTSTGTMVVTAAKIGYNNGGTTINVVTG
;
A
#
# COMPACT_ATOMS: atom_id res chain seq x y z
N MET A 1 25.88 -21.00 33.04
CA MET A 1 27.11 -20.18 33.21
C MET A 1 28.02 -20.57 32.04
N ARG A 2 28.14 -19.81 30.94
CA ARG A 2 28.66 -18.42 30.83
C ARG A 2 29.92 -18.31 31.71
N GLU A 3 31.14 -18.15 31.20
CA GLU A 3 31.62 -17.30 30.09
C GLU A 3 32.71 -17.98 29.22
N MET A 4 33.33 -17.42 28.16
CA MET A 4 33.00 -16.48 27.06
C MET A 4 34.36 -15.97 26.47
N LYS A 5 34.38 -15.65 25.16
CA LYS A 5 35.34 -14.80 24.39
C LYS A 5 36.69 -15.37 23.85
N LYS A 6 36.73 -15.41 22.49
CA LYS A 6 37.83 -15.01 21.54
C LYS A 6 39.09 -15.90 21.47
N GLU A 7 39.93 -15.99 20.43
CA GLU A 7 39.98 -15.68 18.96
C GLU A 7 41.34 -16.26 18.43
N LEU A 8 41.65 -16.60 17.16
CA LEU A 8 40.94 -16.90 15.89
C LEU A 8 41.97 -17.57 14.91
N LEU A 9 41.68 -17.70 13.61
CA LEU A 9 42.58 -18.03 12.46
C LEU A 9 43.30 -19.43 12.37
N THR A 10 42.81 -20.23 11.40
CA THR A 10 43.56 -20.63 10.17
C THR A 10 44.10 -22.07 9.98
N VAL A 11 43.29 -22.84 9.22
CA VAL A 11 43.61 -23.65 8.01
C VAL A 11 44.49 -24.92 8.10
N GLY A 12 44.00 -26.00 7.47
CA GLY A 12 44.86 -27.12 7.04
C GLY A 12 44.18 -28.44 6.65
N VAL A 13 43.06 -28.45 5.92
CA VAL A 13 42.41 -29.71 5.46
C VAL A 13 42.92 -30.13 4.07
N VAL A 14 43.11 -31.43 3.86
CA VAL A 14 43.64 -32.04 2.63
C VAL A 14 42.76 -33.20 2.17
N LEU A 15 42.37 -33.14 0.88
CA LEU A 15 42.01 -34.25 -0.03
C LEU A 15 40.71 -35.07 0.24
N VAL A 16 39.69 -34.85 -0.61
CA VAL A 16 39.14 -35.84 -1.58
C VAL A 16 38.51 -35.06 -2.75
N MET A 17 38.86 -35.40 -4.00
CA MET A 17 38.12 -34.97 -5.20
C MET A 17 37.95 -36.14 -6.17
N THR A 18 36.81 -36.83 -6.09
CA THR A 18 36.27 -37.69 -7.17
C THR A 18 34.75 -37.83 -6.99
N THR A 19 33.99 -36.82 -7.38
CA THR A 19 32.53 -36.90 -7.52
C THR A 19 32.09 -36.12 -8.75
N SER A 20 31.31 -36.79 -9.59
CA SER A 20 30.40 -36.28 -10.61
C SER A 20 30.13 -34.76 -10.57
N LEU A 21 30.51 -34.06 -11.64
CA LEU A 21 29.73 -32.91 -12.09
C LEU A 21 28.39 -33.44 -12.64
N PHE A 22 27.39 -33.52 -11.77
CA PHE A 22 26.09 -33.01 -12.19
C PHE A 22 26.20 -31.50 -12.08
N ALA A 23 25.97 -30.79 -13.19
CA ALA A 23 25.59 -29.40 -13.06
C ALA A 23 24.30 -29.39 -12.23
N ALA A 24 24.26 -28.65 -11.13
CA ALA A 24 22.99 -28.15 -10.66
C ALA A 24 22.44 -27.33 -11.84
N ALA A 25 21.28 -27.71 -12.36
CA ALA A 25 20.51 -26.79 -13.17
C ALA A 25 20.31 -25.55 -12.30
N VAL A 26 20.72 -24.39 -12.81
CA VAL A 26 20.18 -23.14 -12.28
C VAL A 26 18.71 -23.21 -12.65
N ASP A 27 17.85 -23.26 -11.63
CA ASP A 27 16.42 -23.37 -11.83
C ASP A 27 15.92 -22.06 -12.43
N VAL A 28 15.76 -22.04 -13.75
CA VAL A 28 15.26 -20.87 -14.49
C VAL A 28 13.75 -20.67 -14.31
N ASN A 29 13.08 -21.58 -13.59
CA ASN A 29 11.72 -21.43 -13.09
C ASN A 29 11.69 -20.99 -11.62
N ALA A 30 12.81 -20.49 -11.07
CA ALA A 30 12.87 -19.97 -9.70
C ALA A 30 11.99 -18.72 -9.54
N ILE A 31 10.76 -18.98 -9.08
CA ILE A 31 9.89 -18.03 -8.39
C ILE A 31 10.72 -17.37 -7.29
N GLY A 32 10.61 -16.03 -7.18
CA GLY A 32 11.64 -15.17 -6.58
C GLY A 32 12.21 -15.63 -5.23
N ASP A 33 13.51 -15.41 -5.03
CA ASP A 33 14.27 -15.83 -3.86
C ASP A 33 13.51 -15.59 -2.53
N LYS A 34 13.42 -16.64 -1.71
CA LYS A 34 12.84 -16.61 -0.34
C LYS A 34 13.52 -15.63 0.63
N GLU A 35 14.59 -14.97 0.21
CA GLU A 35 15.26 -13.92 0.97
C GLU A 35 14.66 -12.52 0.74
N ASN A 36 14.00 -12.26 -0.40
CA ASN A 36 13.39 -10.95 -0.69
C ASN A 36 12.02 -10.75 0.00
N ASN A 37 11.30 -11.82 0.34
CA ASN A 37 9.92 -11.73 0.85
C ASN A 37 9.82 -11.56 2.40
N ARG A 38 10.91 -11.14 3.07
CA ARG A 38 11.01 -11.03 4.54
C ARG A 38 11.05 -9.59 5.08
N SER A 39 10.94 -8.58 4.22
CA SER A 39 10.63 -7.23 4.67
C SER A 39 9.17 -7.17 5.14
N TRP A 40 8.90 -6.34 6.15
CA TRP A 40 7.53 -6.01 6.55
C TRP A 40 7.26 -4.53 6.26
N PRO A 41 6.28 -4.16 5.41
CA PRO A 41 5.33 -5.05 4.73
C PRO A 41 5.97 -5.89 3.61
N PRO A 42 5.39 -7.06 3.26
CA PRO A 42 5.91 -7.92 2.20
C PRO A 42 5.59 -7.35 0.81
N SER A 43 6.60 -7.08 -0.01
CA SER A 43 6.40 -6.52 -1.36
C SER A 43 5.58 -7.47 -2.24
N HIS A 44 4.34 -7.12 -2.56
CA HIS A 44 3.56 -7.88 -3.55
C HIS A 44 4.26 -7.87 -4.91
N TYR A 45 4.08 -8.93 -5.71
CA TYR A 45 4.66 -9.01 -7.05
C TYR A 45 4.06 -7.92 -7.96
N ASP A 46 4.90 -7.33 -8.81
CA ASP A 46 4.44 -6.44 -9.86
C ASP A 46 3.48 -7.18 -10.80
N VAL A 47 2.36 -6.53 -11.15
CA VAL A 47 1.34 -7.07 -12.05
C VAL A 47 1.52 -6.45 -13.44
N ALA A 48 1.68 -7.30 -14.45
CA ALA A 48 1.72 -6.91 -15.85
C ALA A 48 0.45 -7.39 -16.57
N PHE A 49 -0.28 -6.46 -17.18
CA PHE A 49 -1.50 -6.79 -17.89
C PHE A 49 -1.24 -7.24 -19.33
N LEU A 50 -2.02 -8.20 -19.81
CA LEU A 50 -2.07 -8.62 -21.20
C LEU A 50 -3.39 -8.13 -21.82
N PRO A 51 -3.38 -7.61 -23.07
CA PRO A 51 -4.56 -7.05 -23.74
C PRO A 51 -5.44 -8.17 -24.32
N ARG A 52 -5.87 -9.08 -23.44
CA ARG A 52 -6.60 -10.30 -23.77
C ARG A 52 -7.81 -10.43 -22.87
N VAL A 53 -8.88 -11.01 -23.42
CA VAL A 53 -10.12 -11.30 -22.69
C VAL A 53 -10.45 -12.79 -22.80
N ASN A 54 -10.76 -13.42 -21.67
CA ASN A 54 -11.19 -14.81 -21.60
C ASN A 54 -12.62 -14.84 -21.04
N VAL A 55 -13.56 -15.34 -21.83
CA VAL A 55 -14.98 -15.45 -21.45
C VAL A 55 -15.34 -16.92 -21.36
N VAL A 56 -15.89 -17.35 -20.23
CA VAL A 56 -16.18 -18.76 -19.95
C VAL A 56 -17.68 -18.97 -19.78
N HIS A 57 -18.24 -19.96 -20.47
CA HIS A 57 -19.61 -20.39 -20.23
C HIS A 57 -19.75 -21.03 -18.84
N LEU A 58 -20.63 -20.48 -18.01
CA LEU A 58 -20.97 -21.04 -16.70
C LEU A 58 -22.46 -21.41 -16.63
N ASP A 59 -22.73 -22.62 -16.15
CA ASP A 59 -24.08 -23.18 -15.96
C ASP A 59 -24.09 -23.92 -14.61
N ASP A 60 -24.85 -23.39 -13.65
CA ASP A 60 -24.88 -23.91 -12.28
C ASP A 60 -25.44 -25.34 -12.19
N SER A 61 -26.28 -25.70 -13.16
CA SER A 61 -26.88 -27.02 -13.31
C SER A 61 -25.89 -28.04 -13.90
N ASN A 62 -24.75 -27.58 -14.41
CA ASN A 62 -23.71 -28.37 -15.05
C ASN A 62 -22.32 -28.07 -14.47
N PHE A 63 -21.97 -28.82 -13.41
CA PHE A 63 -20.65 -28.83 -12.77
C PHE A 63 -19.45 -28.87 -13.72
N SER A 64 -19.59 -29.42 -14.92
CA SER A 64 -18.52 -29.45 -15.94
C SER A 64 -18.01 -28.05 -16.29
N THR A 65 -18.87 -27.02 -16.24
CA THR A 65 -18.49 -25.64 -16.55
C THR A 65 -17.51 -25.02 -15.55
N GLN A 66 -17.51 -25.47 -14.28
CA GLN A 66 -16.48 -25.08 -13.31
C GLN A 66 -15.08 -25.45 -13.78
N TYR A 67 -14.92 -26.66 -14.32
CA TYR A 67 -13.63 -27.14 -14.81
C TYR A 67 -13.14 -26.30 -15.98
N HIS A 68 -14.03 -25.80 -16.84
CA HIS A 68 -13.67 -24.88 -17.92
C HIS A 68 -13.09 -23.57 -17.37
N PHE A 69 -13.73 -23.00 -16.33
CA PHE A 69 -13.25 -21.78 -15.68
C PHE A 69 -11.91 -22.00 -14.98
N LEU A 70 -11.79 -23.10 -14.20
CA LEU A 70 -10.56 -23.43 -13.48
C LEU A 70 -9.37 -23.72 -14.41
N ALA A 71 -9.60 -24.36 -15.57
CA ALA A 71 -8.57 -24.50 -16.61
C ALA A 71 -8.22 -23.16 -17.29
N GLY A 72 -9.17 -22.22 -17.33
CA GLY A 72 -8.95 -20.84 -17.79
C GLY A 72 -8.12 -19.97 -16.83
N ILE A 73 -7.94 -20.37 -15.56
CA ILE A 73 -7.16 -19.58 -14.59
C ILE A 73 -5.66 -19.55 -14.92
N PRO A 74 -4.93 -20.67 -15.10
CA PRO A 74 -3.47 -20.63 -15.36
C PRO A 74 -3.09 -20.04 -16.72
N MET A 75 -3.99 -19.99 -17.70
CA MET A 75 -3.78 -19.13 -18.86
C MET A 75 -3.94 -17.66 -18.46
N SER A 76 -5.01 -17.31 -17.74
CA SER A 76 -5.39 -15.92 -17.45
C SER A 76 -4.52 -15.20 -16.42
N VAL A 77 -3.97 -15.93 -15.44
CA VAL A 77 -3.11 -15.44 -14.36
C VAL A 77 -1.96 -16.42 -14.18
N PHE A 78 -0.71 -15.98 -14.39
CA PHE A 78 0.48 -16.83 -14.23
C PHE A 78 1.70 -16.07 -13.70
N HIS A 79 2.60 -16.80 -13.05
CA HIS A 79 3.80 -16.25 -12.42
C HIS A 79 5.05 -16.60 -13.25
N TYR A 80 5.83 -15.59 -13.66
CA TYR A 80 7.08 -15.85 -14.37
C TYR A 80 8.13 -14.78 -14.07
N SER A 81 9.37 -15.20 -13.76
CA SER A 81 10.52 -14.32 -13.48
C SER A 81 10.29 -13.26 -12.38
N GLY A 82 9.37 -13.50 -11.43
CA GLY A 82 9.02 -12.54 -10.36
C GLY A 82 7.91 -11.54 -10.70
N THR A 83 7.26 -11.68 -11.86
CA THR A 83 6.11 -10.86 -12.28
C THR A 83 4.86 -11.73 -12.36
N VAL A 84 3.71 -11.17 -12.00
CA VAL A 84 2.39 -11.77 -12.22
C VAL A 84 1.81 -11.22 -13.52
N TYR A 85 1.55 -12.09 -14.48
CA TYR A 85 0.92 -11.73 -15.74
C TYR A 85 -0.59 -11.98 -15.64
N GLN A 86 -1.40 -11.01 -16.06
CA GLN A 86 -2.86 -11.05 -15.86
C GLN A 86 -3.64 -10.56 -17.08
N SER A 87 -4.67 -11.31 -17.47
CA SER A 87 -5.69 -10.94 -18.46
C SER A 87 -7.08 -11.11 -17.86
N LEU A 88 -8.10 -10.47 -18.45
CA LEU A 88 -9.47 -10.58 -17.96
C LEU A 88 -9.99 -12.02 -18.08
N LEU A 89 -10.63 -12.52 -17.02
CA LEU A 89 -11.34 -13.80 -16.98
C LEU A 89 -12.72 -13.60 -16.37
N ILE A 90 -13.78 -13.81 -17.16
CA ILE A 90 -15.17 -13.54 -16.80
C ILE A 90 -16.11 -14.67 -17.24
N SER A 91 -17.32 -14.71 -16.67
CA SER A 91 -18.43 -15.53 -17.15
C SER A 91 -19.05 -14.97 -18.43
N ASP A 92 -19.93 -15.71 -19.09
CA ASP A 92 -20.75 -15.24 -20.21
C ASP A 92 -22.13 -14.69 -19.82
N ASP A 93 -22.49 -14.73 -18.51
CA ASP A 93 -23.75 -14.24 -17.92
C ASP A 93 -23.76 -12.70 -17.75
N ILE A 94 -23.18 -12.00 -18.72
CA ILE A 94 -22.81 -10.57 -18.63
C ILE A 94 -24.08 -9.69 -18.62
N ASP A 95 -25.03 -9.92 -19.52
CA ASP A 95 -26.30 -9.15 -19.55
C ASP A 95 -27.33 -9.62 -18.51
N ASN A 96 -26.93 -10.32 -17.45
CA ASN A 96 -27.86 -10.65 -16.40
C ASN A 96 -28.24 -9.34 -15.67
N PRO A 97 -29.51 -8.87 -15.73
CA PRO A 97 -29.88 -7.54 -15.24
C PRO A 97 -29.76 -7.37 -13.72
N ALA A 98 -29.24 -8.38 -13.02
CA ALA A 98 -28.93 -8.40 -11.61
C ALA A 98 -27.48 -8.80 -11.27
N ASP A 99 -26.63 -9.17 -12.24
CA ASP A 99 -25.17 -9.18 -12.08
C ASP A 99 -24.53 -7.98 -12.82
N LYS A 100 -24.95 -6.77 -12.43
CA LYS A 100 -24.38 -5.50 -12.91
C LYS A 100 -22.84 -5.46 -12.77
N THR A 101 -22.30 -6.22 -11.81
CA THR A 101 -20.88 -6.28 -11.49
C THR A 101 -20.03 -6.74 -12.68
N THR A 102 -20.48 -7.78 -13.40
CA THR A 102 -19.74 -8.32 -14.55
C THR A 102 -19.84 -7.40 -15.77
N ASP A 103 -20.98 -6.70 -15.95
CA ASP A 103 -21.12 -5.60 -16.91
C ASP A 103 -20.10 -4.47 -16.62
N TYR A 104 -20.03 -3.98 -15.38
CA TYR A 104 -19.12 -2.90 -15.00
C TYR A 104 -17.64 -3.29 -15.13
N MET A 105 -17.29 -4.52 -14.76
CA MET A 105 -15.97 -5.12 -15.03
C MET A 105 -15.60 -5.10 -16.51
N VAL A 106 -16.56 -5.40 -17.40
CA VAL A 106 -16.38 -5.40 -18.86
C VAL A 106 -16.17 -3.99 -19.39
N ASP A 107 -17.01 -3.04 -18.96
CA ASP A 107 -16.90 -1.62 -19.32
C ASP A 107 -15.54 -1.02 -18.91
N ASP A 108 -15.07 -1.33 -17.70
CA ASP A 108 -13.81 -0.78 -17.17
C ASP A 108 -12.56 -1.40 -17.79
N TRP A 109 -12.59 -2.70 -18.12
CA TRP A 109 -11.51 -3.32 -18.90
C TRP A 109 -11.47 -2.79 -20.33
N ALA A 110 -12.62 -2.52 -20.95
CA ALA A 110 -12.70 -1.91 -22.27
C ALA A 110 -12.15 -0.47 -22.23
N ALA A 111 -12.55 0.32 -21.23
CA ALA A 111 -12.03 1.67 -21.02
C ALA A 111 -10.52 1.70 -20.77
N TYR A 112 -9.98 0.73 -20.02
CA TYR A 112 -8.53 0.56 -19.83
C TYR A 112 -7.81 0.25 -21.15
N LEU A 113 -8.35 -0.65 -21.97
CA LEU A 113 -7.72 -1.08 -23.22
C LEU A 113 -7.90 -0.10 -24.39
N ASP A 114 -8.91 0.78 -24.36
CA ASP A 114 -9.15 1.81 -25.38
C ASP A 114 -7.94 2.75 -25.56
N ASP A 115 -7.25 3.10 -24.47
CA ASP A 115 -6.00 3.89 -24.48
C ASP A 115 -4.86 3.19 -25.27
N TRP A 116 -4.96 1.86 -25.43
CA TRP A 116 -3.95 0.99 -26.05
C TRP A 116 -4.42 0.33 -27.36
N GLY A 117 -5.59 0.74 -27.88
CA GLY A 117 -6.13 0.28 -29.16
C GLY A 117 -7.11 -0.90 -29.09
N GLY A 118 -7.62 -1.24 -27.90
CA GLY A 118 -8.57 -2.32 -27.66
C GLY A 118 -7.89 -3.65 -27.29
N ALA A 119 -8.69 -4.73 -27.19
CA ALA A 119 -8.13 -6.05 -26.95
C ALA A 119 -7.48 -6.62 -28.21
N GLN A 120 -6.38 -7.37 -28.04
CA GLN A 120 -5.66 -8.01 -29.13
C GLN A 120 -6.25 -9.39 -29.49
N HIS A 121 -6.85 -10.10 -28.53
CA HIS A 121 -7.46 -11.42 -28.72
C HIS A 121 -8.57 -11.72 -27.69
N ILE A 122 -9.57 -12.53 -28.07
CA ILE A 122 -10.63 -13.03 -27.17
C ILE A 122 -10.77 -14.55 -27.24
N ASN A 123 -10.73 -15.20 -26.07
CA ASN A 123 -10.94 -16.64 -25.91
C ASN A 123 -12.35 -16.92 -25.37
N PHE A 124 -13.19 -17.58 -26.16
CA PHE A 124 -14.50 -18.09 -25.72
C PHE A 124 -14.37 -19.56 -25.32
N ILE A 125 -14.57 -19.87 -24.04
CA ILE A 125 -14.36 -21.19 -23.44
C ILE A 125 -15.73 -21.78 -23.04
N GLY A 126 -16.07 -22.94 -23.58
CA GLY A 126 -17.40 -23.55 -23.43
C GLY A 126 -18.43 -23.04 -24.45
N GLU A 127 -19.68 -23.51 -24.30
CA GLU A 127 -20.75 -23.36 -25.30
C GLU A 127 -21.45 -21.98 -25.26
N ILE A 128 -20.67 -20.91 -25.45
CA ILE A 128 -21.15 -19.52 -25.47
C ILE A 128 -21.93 -19.24 -26.77
N SER A 129 -23.07 -18.55 -26.67
CA SER A 129 -23.93 -18.23 -27.83
C SER A 129 -23.32 -17.20 -28.79
N ASP A 130 -23.57 -17.33 -30.10
CA ASP A 130 -23.09 -16.37 -31.11
C ASP A 130 -23.58 -14.93 -30.86
N THR A 131 -24.75 -14.75 -30.25
CA THR A 131 -25.26 -13.42 -29.85
C THR A 131 -24.31 -12.78 -28.83
N LYS A 132 -24.03 -13.49 -27.73
CA LYS A 132 -23.12 -13.05 -26.66
C LYS A 132 -21.70 -12.78 -27.17
N LYS A 133 -21.20 -13.62 -28.09
CA LYS A 133 -19.90 -13.42 -28.75
C LYS A 133 -19.86 -12.11 -29.54
N ASN A 134 -20.87 -11.82 -30.37
CA ASN A 134 -20.90 -10.59 -31.15
C ASN A 134 -21.02 -9.32 -30.28
N GLU A 135 -21.71 -9.40 -29.14
CA GLU A 135 -21.78 -8.31 -28.17
C GLU A 135 -20.39 -8.01 -27.58
N ILE A 136 -19.69 -9.04 -27.07
CA ILE A 136 -18.35 -8.90 -26.50
C ILE A 136 -17.30 -8.42 -27.51
N LEU A 137 -17.35 -8.91 -28.75
CA LEU A 137 -16.48 -8.43 -29.82
C LEU A 137 -16.72 -6.95 -30.15
N SER A 138 -17.97 -6.48 -30.04
CA SER A 138 -18.30 -5.07 -30.22
C SER A 138 -17.80 -4.21 -29.07
N THR A 139 -17.82 -4.70 -27.83
CA THR A 139 -17.35 -3.94 -26.65
C THR A 139 -15.84 -3.73 -26.66
N TYR A 140 -15.06 -4.76 -27.01
CA TYR A 140 -13.59 -4.68 -27.02
C TYR A 140 -12.96 -4.29 -28.38
N ASN A 141 -13.80 -3.94 -29.37
CA ASN A 141 -13.38 -3.58 -30.73
C ASN A 141 -12.53 -4.67 -31.43
N VAL A 142 -12.91 -5.94 -31.26
CA VAL A 142 -12.16 -7.11 -31.77
C VAL A 142 -12.84 -7.74 -32.99
N SER A 143 -12.05 -8.20 -33.96
CA SER A 143 -12.55 -8.92 -35.13
C SER A 143 -12.63 -10.43 -34.90
N TRP A 144 -13.51 -11.14 -35.63
CA TRP A 144 -13.62 -12.60 -35.58
C TRP A 144 -12.34 -13.37 -35.98
N GLU A 145 -11.33 -12.70 -36.54
CA GLU A 145 -10.02 -13.27 -36.87
C GLU A 145 -9.11 -13.37 -35.63
N GLN A 146 -9.43 -12.64 -34.56
CA GLN A 146 -8.69 -12.57 -33.29
C GLN A 146 -9.46 -13.30 -32.16
N VAL A 147 -10.07 -14.45 -32.50
CA VAL A 147 -11.00 -15.16 -31.63
C VAL A 147 -10.75 -16.66 -31.64
N SER A 148 -10.53 -17.22 -30.44
CA SER A 148 -10.51 -18.66 -30.24
C SER A 148 -11.83 -19.15 -29.63
N ASN A 149 -12.28 -20.33 -30.07
CA ASN A 149 -13.43 -21.02 -29.50
C ASN A 149 -12.96 -22.38 -28.98
N ILE A 150 -12.97 -22.56 -27.67
CA ILE A 150 -12.49 -23.77 -26.99
C ILE A 150 -13.69 -24.49 -26.37
N THR A 151 -14.16 -25.58 -26.97
CA THR A 151 -15.36 -26.29 -26.49
C THR A 151 -15.16 -27.81 -26.44
N GLY A 152 -15.98 -28.49 -25.65
CA GLY A 152 -15.87 -29.93 -25.41
C GLY A 152 -16.35 -30.33 -24.01
N ASP A 153 -15.92 -31.51 -23.56
CA ASP A 153 -15.95 -31.86 -22.15
C ASP A 153 -14.73 -31.28 -21.41
N PRO A 154 -14.71 -31.28 -20.05
CA PRO A 154 -13.60 -30.71 -19.28
C PRO A 154 -12.22 -31.22 -19.64
N VAL A 155 -12.07 -32.50 -19.98
CA VAL A 155 -10.77 -33.09 -20.33
C VAL A 155 -10.30 -32.52 -21.67
N SER A 156 -11.19 -32.44 -22.66
CA SER A 156 -10.84 -31.87 -23.97
C SER A 156 -10.65 -30.35 -23.92
N VAL A 157 -11.42 -29.61 -23.12
CA VAL A 157 -11.24 -28.16 -22.93
C VAL A 157 -9.88 -27.86 -22.29
N ALA A 158 -9.49 -28.58 -21.24
CA ALA A 158 -8.17 -28.44 -20.62
C ALA A 158 -7.02 -28.81 -21.58
N ASN A 159 -7.16 -29.90 -22.34
CA ASN A 159 -6.22 -30.29 -23.39
C ASN A 159 -6.06 -29.19 -24.47
N GLN A 160 -7.17 -28.57 -24.88
CA GLN A 160 -7.17 -27.49 -25.88
C GLN A 160 -6.52 -26.22 -25.34
N ILE A 161 -6.85 -25.77 -24.11
CA ILE A 161 -6.20 -24.63 -23.45
C ILE A 161 -4.68 -24.86 -23.36
N ALA A 162 -4.26 -26.05 -22.94
CA ALA A 162 -2.84 -26.41 -22.83
C ALA A 162 -2.10 -26.30 -24.17
N LEU A 163 -2.71 -26.74 -25.28
CA LEU A 163 -2.12 -26.63 -26.62
C LEU A 163 -2.29 -25.25 -27.25
N HIS A 164 -3.25 -24.45 -26.79
CA HIS A 164 -3.48 -23.07 -27.22
C HIS A 164 -2.44 -22.12 -26.64
N ASP A 165 -2.18 -22.20 -25.33
CA ASP A 165 -1.31 -21.25 -24.63
C ASP A 165 0.13 -21.75 -24.42
N TRP A 166 0.40 -23.06 -24.33
CA TRP A 166 1.77 -23.53 -24.13
C TRP A 166 2.40 -24.04 -25.42
N LYS A 167 3.62 -23.57 -25.70
CA LYS A 167 4.54 -24.11 -26.70
C LYS A 167 5.30 -25.32 -26.17
N SER A 168 5.65 -25.27 -24.88
CA SER A 168 6.24 -26.34 -24.10
C SER A 168 5.96 -26.09 -22.62
N SER A 169 5.97 -27.13 -21.79
CA SER A 169 6.03 -26.95 -20.34
C SER A 169 6.69 -28.16 -19.71
N ASP A 170 7.75 -27.95 -18.92
CA ASP A 170 8.48 -29.02 -18.25
C ASP A 170 7.61 -29.76 -17.22
N THR A 171 6.61 -29.07 -16.65
CA THR A 171 5.70 -29.57 -15.61
C THR A 171 4.25 -29.41 -16.06
N VAL A 172 3.42 -30.44 -15.86
CA VAL A 172 1.96 -30.33 -15.97
C VAL A 172 1.31 -30.50 -14.59
N VAL A 173 0.18 -29.82 -14.35
CA VAL A 173 -0.63 -30.04 -13.14
C VAL A 173 -1.86 -30.85 -13.53
N ILE A 174 -2.17 -31.91 -12.78
CA ILE A 174 -3.25 -32.85 -13.11
C ILE A 174 -4.19 -33.01 -11.91
N ALA A 175 -5.49 -32.85 -12.15
CA ALA A 175 -6.54 -33.04 -11.17
C ALA A 175 -7.65 -34.00 -11.66
N PRO A 176 -8.40 -34.66 -10.76
CA PRO A 176 -9.48 -35.55 -11.13
C PRO A 176 -10.70 -34.79 -11.68
N TYR A 177 -11.25 -35.25 -12.80
CA TYR A 177 -12.58 -34.87 -13.29
C TYR A 177 -13.64 -35.87 -12.82
N VAL A 178 -14.53 -35.39 -11.97
CA VAL A 178 -15.70 -36.11 -11.45
C VAL A 178 -16.98 -35.32 -11.71
N THR A 179 -18.01 -36.01 -12.20
CA THR A 179 -19.30 -35.41 -12.60
C THR A 179 -20.20 -34.99 -11.43
N ALA A 180 -19.82 -35.35 -10.20
CA ALA A 180 -20.50 -34.99 -8.96
C ALA A 180 -19.43 -34.91 -7.86
N PRO A 181 -18.64 -33.82 -7.82
CA PRO A 181 -17.48 -33.71 -6.94
C PRO A 181 -17.90 -33.59 -5.47
N SER A 182 -17.10 -34.18 -4.58
CA SER A 182 -17.13 -33.92 -3.13
C SER A 182 -16.38 -32.63 -2.78
N GLU A 183 -16.42 -32.21 -1.51
CA GLU A 183 -15.68 -31.03 -1.03
C GLU A 183 -14.17 -31.15 -1.32
N GLY A 184 -13.56 -32.29 -1.05
CA GLY A 184 -12.14 -32.52 -1.39
C GLY A 184 -11.87 -32.60 -2.89
N ASP A 185 -12.81 -33.06 -3.72
CA ASP A 185 -12.65 -32.98 -5.18
C ASP A 185 -12.67 -31.51 -5.65
N ILE A 186 -13.53 -30.67 -5.05
CA ILE A 186 -13.59 -29.21 -5.29
C ILE A 186 -12.27 -28.53 -4.86
N GLU A 187 -11.76 -28.84 -3.66
CA GLU A 187 -10.46 -28.34 -3.20
C GLU A 187 -9.32 -28.79 -4.12
N SER A 188 -9.37 -30.03 -4.62
CA SER A 188 -8.37 -30.56 -5.54
C SER A 188 -8.29 -29.74 -6.82
N ILE A 189 -9.42 -29.55 -7.52
CA ILE A 189 -9.46 -28.84 -8.80
C ILE A 189 -9.15 -27.35 -8.65
N SER A 190 -9.54 -26.75 -7.52
CA SER A 190 -9.28 -25.35 -7.22
C SER A 190 -7.81 -25.07 -6.89
N ASN A 191 -7.21 -25.87 -6.01
CA ASN A 191 -5.77 -25.73 -5.73
C ASN A 191 -4.91 -26.18 -6.90
N ALA A 192 -5.38 -27.08 -7.77
CA ALA A 192 -4.71 -27.41 -9.02
C ALA A 192 -4.62 -26.18 -9.96
N ALA A 193 -5.67 -25.36 -10.06
CA ALA A 193 -5.63 -24.11 -10.82
C ALA A 193 -4.65 -23.09 -10.22
N VAL A 194 -4.62 -22.96 -8.88
CA VAL A 194 -3.62 -22.12 -8.19
C VAL A 194 -2.20 -22.60 -8.47
N ILE A 195 -1.93 -23.89 -8.27
CA ILE A 195 -0.59 -24.47 -8.44
C ILE A 195 -0.16 -24.39 -9.90
N ALA A 196 -1.06 -24.60 -10.87
CA ALA A 196 -0.79 -24.42 -12.29
C ALA A 196 -0.34 -22.98 -12.60
N SER A 197 -1.03 -21.99 -12.04
CA SER A 197 -0.71 -20.56 -12.19
C SER A 197 0.66 -20.20 -11.58
N LEU A 198 0.95 -20.72 -10.39
CA LEU A 198 2.22 -20.51 -9.70
C LEU A 198 3.41 -21.16 -10.42
N TYR A 199 3.21 -22.35 -11.02
CA TYR A 199 4.24 -23.07 -11.76
C TYR A 199 4.33 -22.68 -13.24
N ASN A 200 3.52 -21.72 -13.71
CA ASN A 200 3.39 -21.35 -15.13
C ASN A 200 3.13 -22.57 -16.04
N ALA A 201 2.29 -23.47 -15.55
CA ALA A 201 2.05 -24.80 -16.11
C ALA A 201 0.58 -24.96 -16.53
N PRO A 202 0.27 -25.76 -17.56
CA PRO A 202 -1.11 -26.03 -17.92
C PRO A 202 -1.78 -26.94 -16.88
N LEU A 203 -3.03 -26.63 -16.55
CA LEU A 203 -3.91 -27.52 -15.80
C LEU A 203 -4.58 -28.51 -16.75
N LEU A 204 -4.41 -29.80 -16.48
CA LEU A 204 -5.05 -30.90 -17.20
C LEU A 204 -5.98 -31.68 -16.27
N PHE A 205 -7.04 -32.27 -16.83
CA PHE A 205 -7.95 -33.14 -16.08
C PHE A 205 -7.89 -34.58 -16.55
N THR A 206 -8.17 -35.51 -15.64
CA THR A 206 -8.24 -36.95 -15.94
C THR A 206 -9.45 -37.59 -15.27
N HIS A 207 -10.02 -38.63 -15.88
CA HIS A 207 -10.90 -39.52 -15.12
C HIS A 207 -10.08 -40.28 -14.07
N THR A 208 -10.68 -40.53 -12.90
CA THR A 208 -10.02 -41.13 -11.74
C THR A 208 -9.35 -42.49 -11.99
N SER A 209 -9.73 -43.23 -13.04
CA SER A 209 -9.18 -44.56 -13.32
C SER A 209 -8.09 -44.61 -14.39
N SER A 210 -7.94 -43.58 -15.22
CA SER A 210 -6.93 -43.54 -16.29
C SER A 210 -6.86 -42.20 -17.00
N LEU A 211 -5.64 -41.79 -17.37
CA LEU A 211 -5.41 -40.72 -18.35
C LEU A 211 -5.92 -41.13 -19.74
N SER A 212 -6.55 -40.17 -20.42
CA SER A 212 -6.99 -40.34 -21.81
C SER A 212 -5.79 -40.39 -22.77
N SER A 213 -5.95 -41.03 -23.93
CA SER A 213 -4.92 -41.02 -24.98
C SER A 213 -4.70 -39.63 -25.58
N GLU A 214 -5.69 -38.75 -25.49
CA GLU A 214 -5.60 -37.35 -25.94
C GLU A 214 -4.71 -36.55 -24.98
N THR A 215 -4.95 -36.65 -23.68
CA THR A 215 -4.17 -36.00 -22.62
C THR A 215 -2.72 -36.48 -22.61
N LEU A 216 -2.47 -37.80 -22.81
CA LEU A 216 -1.10 -38.32 -22.96
C LEU A 216 -0.38 -37.75 -24.20
N ASN A 217 -1.10 -37.51 -25.30
CA ASN A 217 -0.56 -36.89 -26.51
C ASN A 217 -0.33 -35.38 -26.34
N VAL A 218 -1.14 -34.69 -25.52
CA VAL A 218 -0.90 -33.29 -25.11
C VAL A 218 0.38 -33.18 -24.28
N ILE A 219 0.53 -34.04 -23.28
CA ILE A 219 1.72 -34.14 -22.42
C ILE A 219 3.01 -34.37 -23.26
N ASP A 220 2.96 -35.28 -24.24
CA ASP A 220 4.06 -35.53 -25.19
C ASP A 220 4.36 -34.29 -26.07
N LYS A 221 3.32 -33.64 -26.64
CA LYS A 221 3.47 -32.41 -27.43
C LYS A 221 4.08 -31.25 -26.63
N LEU A 222 3.77 -31.14 -25.34
CA LEU A 222 4.33 -30.13 -24.43
C LEU A 222 5.79 -30.42 -24.05
N ASN A 223 6.31 -31.61 -24.34
CA ASN A 223 7.60 -32.14 -23.89
C ASN A 223 7.72 -32.21 -22.35
N ALA A 224 6.60 -32.41 -21.66
CA ALA A 224 6.59 -32.42 -20.20
C ALA A 224 7.38 -33.60 -19.64
N VAL A 225 8.17 -33.33 -18.60
CA VAL A 225 9.02 -34.33 -17.91
C VAL A 225 8.62 -34.52 -16.45
N SER A 226 7.82 -33.60 -15.91
CA SER A 226 7.31 -33.61 -14.54
C SER A 226 5.77 -33.50 -14.52
N ALA A 227 5.14 -34.07 -13.50
CA ALA A 227 3.73 -33.91 -13.20
C ALA A 227 3.52 -33.67 -11.70
N ILE A 228 2.63 -32.74 -11.37
CA ILE A 228 2.08 -32.54 -10.02
C ILE A 228 0.65 -33.06 -10.03
N LEU A 229 0.34 -34.04 -9.18
CA LEU A 229 -1.02 -34.51 -8.96
C LEU A 229 -1.65 -33.77 -7.79
N VAL A 230 -2.90 -33.34 -7.94
CA VAL A 230 -3.68 -32.67 -6.89
C VAL A 230 -5.00 -33.40 -6.72
N GLU A 231 -5.14 -34.13 -5.60
CA GLU A 231 -6.23 -35.07 -5.36
C GLU A 231 -6.46 -35.30 -3.86
N VAL A 232 -6.92 -34.26 -3.16
CA VAL A 232 -7.39 -34.35 -1.77
C VAL A 232 -8.37 -35.53 -1.64
N ASN A 233 -8.01 -36.50 -0.79
CA ASN A 233 -8.63 -37.82 -0.58
C ASN A 233 -8.10 -39.02 -1.40
N ASP A 234 -6.98 -38.92 -2.14
CA ASP A 234 -6.33 -40.07 -2.81
C ASP A 234 -7.31 -40.78 -3.78
N SER A 235 -7.91 -39.98 -4.68
CA SER A 235 -9.07 -40.36 -5.50
C SER A 235 -8.73 -40.89 -6.90
N MET A 236 -7.49 -40.74 -7.34
CA MET A 236 -6.97 -41.26 -8.62
C MET A 236 -6.29 -42.64 -8.45
N ASP A 237 -6.46 -43.51 -9.43
CA ASP A 237 -5.85 -44.84 -9.43
C ASP A 237 -4.35 -44.74 -9.75
N ALA A 238 -3.51 -45.48 -9.02
CA ALA A 238 -2.07 -45.62 -9.27
C ALA A 238 -1.72 -46.10 -10.71
N ALA A 239 -2.69 -46.55 -11.49
CA ALA A 239 -2.62 -46.67 -12.94
C ALA A 239 -2.16 -45.37 -13.63
N ILE A 240 -2.63 -44.19 -13.19
CA ILE A 240 -2.27 -42.87 -13.75
C ILE A 240 -0.77 -42.60 -13.55
N ASN A 241 -0.26 -42.81 -12.34
CA ASN A 241 1.19 -42.77 -12.03
C ASN A 241 1.99 -43.71 -12.95
N SER A 242 1.45 -44.88 -13.28
CA SER A 242 2.08 -45.84 -14.20
C SER A 242 2.00 -45.42 -15.67
N GLN A 243 0.94 -44.73 -16.09
CA GLN A 243 0.79 -44.16 -17.44
C GLN A 243 1.77 -43.01 -17.67
N LEU A 244 1.88 -42.09 -16.71
CA LEU A 244 2.83 -40.96 -16.75
C LEU A 244 4.28 -41.46 -16.87
N GLN A 245 4.69 -42.38 -16.01
CA GLN A 245 6.02 -43.01 -16.08
C GLN A 245 6.27 -43.72 -17.42
N SER A 246 5.24 -44.32 -18.01
CA SER A 246 5.34 -44.97 -19.33
C SER A 246 5.47 -43.98 -20.49
N ALA A 247 5.00 -42.74 -20.30
CA ALA A 247 5.21 -41.61 -21.21
C ALA A 247 6.53 -40.86 -20.95
N GLY A 248 7.31 -41.26 -19.95
CA GLY A 248 8.58 -40.60 -19.58
C GLY A 248 8.44 -39.47 -18.56
N VAL A 249 7.24 -39.24 -18.04
CA VAL A 249 6.93 -38.18 -17.06
C VAL A 249 7.09 -38.70 -15.64
N SER A 250 7.82 -37.94 -14.81
CA SER A 250 7.99 -38.24 -13.39
C SER A 250 6.96 -37.46 -12.56
N VAL A 251 6.31 -38.11 -11.61
CA VAL A 251 5.44 -37.41 -10.65
C VAL A 251 6.33 -36.80 -9.57
N SER A 252 6.41 -35.48 -9.52
CA SER A 252 7.26 -34.77 -8.54
C SER A 252 6.57 -34.64 -7.19
N ASP A 253 5.25 -34.44 -7.21
CA ASP A 253 4.40 -34.24 -6.05
C ASP A 253 3.04 -34.91 -6.29
N ASP A 254 2.52 -35.53 -5.24
CA ASP A 254 1.26 -36.28 -5.24
C ASP A 254 0.46 -35.82 -4.02
N LEU A 255 -0.39 -34.80 -4.21
CA LEU A 255 -0.98 -33.99 -3.12
C LEU A 255 -2.34 -34.57 -2.70
N THR A 256 -2.30 -35.59 -1.86
CA THR A 256 -3.48 -36.37 -1.45
C THR A 256 -4.25 -35.82 -0.25
N SER A 257 -3.86 -34.66 0.30
CA SER A 257 -4.49 -34.04 1.48
C SER A 257 -4.33 -32.52 1.54
N GLU A 258 -5.26 -31.86 2.24
CA GLU A 258 -5.25 -30.41 2.56
C GLU A 258 -3.86 -29.95 3.05
N THR A 259 -3.28 -30.65 4.02
CA THR A 259 -1.95 -30.33 4.59
C THR A 259 -0.83 -30.34 3.54
N MET A 260 -0.89 -31.24 2.57
CA MET A 260 0.11 -31.32 1.50
C MET A 260 -0.05 -30.17 0.49
N VAL A 261 -1.30 -29.80 0.17
CA VAL A 261 -1.63 -28.66 -0.68
C VAL A 261 -1.17 -27.34 -0.05
N VAL A 262 -1.53 -27.10 1.21
CA VAL A 262 -1.08 -25.92 1.99
C VAL A 262 0.44 -25.87 2.05
N SER A 263 1.10 -26.98 2.38
CA SER A 263 2.57 -27.06 2.42
C SER A 263 3.19 -26.77 1.06
N LYS A 264 2.61 -27.26 -0.05
CA LYS A 264 3.11 -27.05 -1.41
C LYS A 264 3.03 -25.59 -1.81
N ILE A 265 1.87 -24.95 -1.68
CA ILE A 265 1.65 -23.54 -2.05
C ILE A 265 2.58 -22.65 -1.21
N ARG A 266 2.58 -22.81 0.12
CA ARG A 266 3.48 -22.07 1.02
C ARG A 266 4.96 -22.29 0.71
N SER A 267 5.35 -23.50 0.31
CA SER A 267 6.74 -23.79 -0.07
C SER A 267 7.23 -22.98 -1.29
N VAL A 268 6.29 -22.53 -2.13
CA VAL A 268 6.54 -21.72 -3.33
C VAL A 268 6.41 -20.22 -3.04
N THR A 269 5.38 -19.82 -2.33
CA THR A 269 4.99 -18.40 -2.19
C THR A 269 5.65 -17.69 -1.00
N GLY A 270 5.98 -18.43 0.06
CA GLY A 270 6.45 -17.85 1.33
C GLY A 270 5.40 -16.94 1.99
N ARG A 271 4.10 -17.22 1.78
CA ARG A 271 2.96 -16.50 2.34
C ARG A 271 1.82 -17.46 2.68
N SER A 272 1.00 -17.09 3.66
CA SER A 272 -0.09 -17.90 4.23
C SER A 272 -1.47 -17.34 3.87
N THR A 273 -1.77 -17.13 2.58
CA THR A 273 -3.10 -16.67 2.14
C THR A 273 -4.10 -17.85 2.10
N LEU A 274 -5.13 -17.82 2.94
CA LEU A 274 -6.28 -18.74 2.90
C LEU A 274 -7.42 -18.10 2.11
N CYS A 275 -7.83 -18.76 1.03
CA CYS A 275 -9.03 -18.49 0.28
C CYS A 275 -10.17 -19.40 0.77
N ALA A 276 -10.90 -18.94 1.79
CA ALA A 276 -11.88 -19.73 2.54
C ALA A 276 -13.25 -19.78 1.84
N ILE A 277 -13.74 -21.00 1.59
CA ILE A 277 -15.06 -21.24 0.97
C ILE A 277 -16.03 -21.94 1.94
N LEU A 278 -17.32 -21.73 1.73
CA LEU A 278 -18.42 -22.29 2.54
C LEU A 278 -19.27 -23.29 1.74
N ARG A 279 -19.28 -23.14 0.41
CA ARG A 279 -20.16 -23.84 -0.53
C ARG A 279 -19.44 -23.98 -1.87
N ASN A 280 -19.89 -24.96 -2.64
CA ASN A 280 -19.57 -25.06 -4.07
C ASN A 280 -19.85 -23.74 -4.82
N TRP A 281 -19.13 -23.48 -5.91
CA TRP A 281 -19.10 -22.25 -6.72
C TRP A 281 -18.31 -21.05 -6.15
N GLN A 282 -18.19 -20.87 -4.82
CA GLN A 282 -17.20 -19.95 -4.24
C GLN A 282 -15.75 -20.35 -4.59
N ASN A 283 -15.54 -21.60 -4.97
CA ASN A 283 -14.25 -22.14 -5.36
C ASN A 283 -13.69 -21.46 -6.63
N LEU A 284 -14.53 -20.89 -7.51
CA LEU A 284 -14.06 -20.16 -8.70
C LEU A 284 -13.34 -18.84 -8.35
N PRO A 285 -13.97 -17.85 -7.64
CA PRO A 285 -13.26 -16.64 -7.21
C PRO A 285 -12.10 -16.94 -6.24
N ALA A 286 -12.27 -17.96 -5.38
CA ALA A 286 -11.20 -18.40 -4.49
C ALA A 286 -9.96 -18.88 -5.26
N SER A 287 -10.13 -19.63 -6.35
CA SER A 287 -9.02 -20.11 -7.17
C SER A 287 -8.34 -18.99 -7.94
N LEU A 288 -9.10 -18.03 -8.46
CA LEU A 288 -8.55 -16.87 -9.17
C LEU A 288 -7.74 -15.97 -8.23
N SER A 289 -8.24 -15.75 -7.01
CA SER A 289 -7.56 -15.01 -5.95
C SER A 289 -6.32 -15.75 -5.44
N GLY A 290 -6.43 -17.07 -5.27
CA GLY A 290 -5.31 -17.94 -4.91
C GLY A 290 -4.21 -17.95 -5.97
N ALA A 291 -4.58 -17.98 -7.26
CA ALA A 291 -3.65 -17.90 -8.37
C ALA A 291 -2.90 -16.56 -8.41
N ARG A 292 -3.60 -15.44 -8.14
CA ARG A 292 -2.98 -14.10 -8.11
C ARG A 292 -2.05 -13.91 -6.90
N TYR A 293 -2.52 -14.24 -5.70
CA TYR A 293 -1.81 -13.94 -4.44
C TYR A 293 -0.99 -15.09 -3.85
N GLY A 294 -1.02 -16.27 -4.48
CA GLY A 294 -0.34 -17.45 -3.96
C GLY A 294 -1.03 -18.05 -2.71
N GLY A 295 -2.36 -18.17 -2.76
CA GLY A 295 -3.19 -18.64 -1.65
C GLY A 295 -3.85 -19.99 -1.88
N TYR A 296 -4.09 -20.75 -0.80
CA TYR A 296 -4.72 -22.07 -0.83
C TYR A 296 -6.23 -21.98 -0.61
N VAL A 297 -7.01 -22.78 -1.35
CA VAL A 297 -8.47 -22.82 -1.30
C VAL A 297 -8.94 -23.97 -0.42
N LEU A 298 -9.71 -23.71 0.64
CA LEU A 298 -10.21 -24.74 1.56
C LEU A 298 -11.64 -24.44 2.03
N PHE A 299 -12.43 -25.49 2.29
CA PHE A 299 -13.72 -25.37 2.97
C PHE A 299 -13.55 -25.04 4.44
N LEU A 300 -14.34 -24.08 4.94
CA LEU A 300 -14.44 -23.83 6.38
C LEU A 300 -15.28 -24.93 7.05
N PRO A 301 -14.79 -25.54 8.16
CA PRO A 301 -15.51 -26.60 8.84
C PRO A 301 -16.94 -26.24 9.28
N ASP A 302 -17.88 -27.16 9.07
CA ASP A 302 -19.29 -27.11 9.50
C ASP A 302 -19.52 -26.61 10.93
N SER A 303 -18.59 -26.91 11.85
CA SER A 303 -18.65 -26.49 13.25
C SER A 303 -18.49 -24.98 13.43
N ILE A 304 -17.67 -24.34 12.59
CA ILE A 304 -17.41 -22.90 12.56
C ILE A 304 -18.59 -22.20 11.85
N THR A 305 -18.97 -22.69 10.67
CA THR A 305 -20.04 -22.10 9.84
C THR A 305 -21.38 -22.10 10.56
N ALA A 306 -21.79 -23.24 11.13
CA ALA A 306 -23.05 -23.36 11.86
C ALA A 306 -23.07 -22.58 13.18
N MET A 307 -21.91 -22.27 13.77
CA MET A 307 -21.84 -21.38 14.93
C MET A 307 -21.99 -19.90 14.53
N ALA A 308 -21.33 -19.47 13.46
CA ALA A 308 -21.38 -18.09 13.00
C ALA A 308 -22.75 -17.68 12.40
N GLU A 309 -23.43 -18.58 11.67
CA GLU A 309 -24.81 -18.33 11.19
C GLU A 309 -25.79 -18.19 12.38
N ARG A 310 -25.61 -18.95 13.47
CA ARG A 310 -26.41 -18.74 14.70
C ARG A 310 -26.12 -17.40 15.37
N THR A 311 -24.91 -16.87 15.25
CA THR A 311 -24.53 -15.55 15.78
C THR A 311 -25.18 -14.44 14.95
N LYS A 312 -25.11 -14.54 13.62
CA LYS A 312 -25.83 -13.69 12.64
C LYS A 312 -27.34 -13.64 12.91
N ASP A 313 -28.00 -14.79 13.04
CA ASP A 313 -29.43 -14.89 13.34
C ASP A 313 -29.82 -14.07 14.59
N ILE A 314 -28.94 -13.99 15.60
CA ILE A 314 -29.18 -13.21 16.81
C ILE A 314 -29.08 -11.71 16.53
N ILE A 315 -28.08 -11.28 15.76
CA ILE A 315 -27.83 -9.88 15.40
C ILE A 315 -28.97 -9.34 14.53
N GLU A 316 -29.34 -10.05 13.45
CA GLU A 316 -30.41 -9.64 12.51
C GLU A 316 -31.78 -9.51 13.21
N ASN A 317 -32.00 -10.22 14.33
CA ASN A 317 -33.25 -10.19 15.09
C ASN A 317 -33.25 -9.22 16.31
N MET A 318 -32.17 -8.49 16.57
CA MET A 318 -32.15 -7.46 17.61
C MET A 318 -32.95 -6.22 17.19
N ARG A 319 -33.99 -5.88 17.96
CA ARG A 319 -34.78 -4.66 17.74
C ARG A 319 -34.01 -3.43 18.21
N LEU A 320 -33.26 -2.81 17.31
CA LEU A 320 -32.58 -1.54 17.59
C LEU A 320 -33.59 -0.39 17.70
N SER A 321 -33.29 0.56 18.58
CA SER A 321 -34.23 1.61 18.98
C SER A 321 -34.37 2.71 17.92
N TYR A 322 -35.54 3.35 17.88
CA TYR A 322 -35.85 4.45 16.96
C TYR A 322 -35.17 5.79 17.34
N TYR A 323 -34.31 5.81 18.36
CA TYR A 323 -33.72 7.02 18.93
C TYR A 323 -32.20 6.92 19.08
N LYS A 324 -31.54 8.05 18.79
CA LYS A 324 -30.09 8.20 18.71
C LYS A 324 -29.38 7.80 20.01
N LEU A 325 -28.21 7.17 19.87
CA LEU A 325 -27.15 7.07 20.88
C LEU A 325 -27.48 6.33 22.20
N GLU A 326 -28.62 5.62 22.31
CA GLU A 326 -28.78 4.69 23.44
C GLU A 326 -27.89 3.46 23.25
N LYS A 327 -27.23 3.06 24.34
CA LYS A 327 -26.47 1.81 24.46
C LYS A 327 -27.30 0.65 23.90
N PRO A 328 -26.76 -0.22 23.03
CA PRO A 328 -27.52 -1.33 22.46
C PRO A 328 -28.20 -2.16 23.56
N GLU A 329 -29.42 -2.62 23.31
CA GLU A 329 -30.11 -3.54 24.21
C GLU A 329 -29.15 -4.69 24.55
N LYS A 330 -29.00 -4.96 25.86
CA LYS A 330 -27.98 -5.85 26.41
C LYS A 330 -27.97 -7.17 25.62
N LEU A 331 -26.87 -7.44 24.91
CA LEU A 331 -26.64 -8.68 24.16
C LEU A 331 -27.10 -9.91 24.97
N PRO A 332 -27.77 -10.90 24.36
CA PRO A 332 -28.30 -12.06 25.08
C PRO A 332 -27.24 -12.73 25.96
N ASP A 333 -27.62 -13.07 27.21
CA ASP A 333 -26.69 -13.66 28.18
C ASP A 333 -26.07 -14.95 27.62
N GLY A 334 -24.76 -14.91 27.34
CA GLY A 334 -23.99 -16.00 26.74
C GLY A 334 -23.51 -15.77 25.30
N TYR A 335 -24.01 -14.75 24.59
CA TYR A 335 -23.64 -14.39 23.22
C TYR A 335 -22.12 -14.29 23.02
N LYS A 336 -21.45 -13.45 23.82
CA LYS A 336 -19.99 -13.22 23.78
C LYS A 336 -19.18 -14.54 23.90
N ARG A 337 -19.69 -15.54 24.63
CA ARG A 337 -19.02 -16.84 24.80
C ARG A 337 -19.01 -17.71 23.53
N GLY A 338 -19.86 -17.39 22.56
CA GLY A 338 -19.93 -18.07 21.26
C GLY A 338 -18.75 -17.70 20.37
N GLU A 339 -18.44 -16.40 20.26
CA GLU A 339 -17.44 -15.86 19.33
C GLU A 339 -16.02 -16.34 19.67
N GLU A 340 -15.60 -16.27 20.94
CA GLU A 340 -14.36 -16.88 21.45
C GLU A 340 -14.21 -18.35 21.01
N THR A 341 -15.31 -19.10 21.05
CA THR A 341 -15.33 -20.52 20.71
C THR A 341 -15.21 -20.72 19.20
N ILE A 342 -15.71 -19.80 18.36
CA ILE A 342 -15.54 -19.87 16.90
C ILE A 342 -14.10 -19.56 16.51
N ALA A 343 -13.52 -18.48 17.06
CA ALA A 343 -12.12 -18.13 16.85
C ALA A 343 -11.17 -19.28 17.22
N GLN A 344 -11.33 -19.84 18.43
CA GLN A 344 -10.53 -20.97 18.87
C GLN A 344 -10.71 -22.22 17.98
N ASN A 345 -11.93 -22.50 17.50
CA ASN A 345 -12.18 -23.63 16.60
C ASN A 345 -11.55 -23.42 15.21
N PHE A 346 -11.55 -22.18 14.69
CA PHE A 346 -10.93 -21.83 13.42
C PHE A 346 -9.43 -22.09 13.44
N TYR A 347 -8.70 -21.57 14.43
CA TYR A 347 -7.26 -21.84 14.53
C TYR A 347 -6.95 -23.30 14.81
N ASN A 348 -7.70 -23.95 15.69
CA ASN A 348 -7.49 -25.37 15.97
C ASN A 348 -7.61 -26.22 14.70
N TRP A 349 -8.43 -25.82 13.72
CA TRP A 349 -8.49 -26.43 12.40
C TRP A 349 -7.34 -25.98 11.49
N LEU A 350 -7.04 -24.68 11.41
CA LEU A 350 -5.96 -24.14 10.59
C LEU A 350 -4.58 -24.73 10.95
N ASP A 351 -4.34 -24.95 12.24
CA ASP A 351 -3.22 -25.71 12.81
C ASP A 351 -3.12 -27.14 12.25
N THR A 352 -4.26 -27.82 12.02
CA THR A 352 -4.26 -29.20 11.50
C THR A 352 -3.87 -29.29 10.02
N VAL A 353 -4.11 -28.24 9.24
CA VAL A 353 -3.73 -28.16 7.83
C VAL A 353 -2.36 -27.48 7.62
N GLY A 354 -1.72 -26.98 8.68
CA GLY A 354 -0.41 -26.30 8.60
C GLY A 354 -0.46 -24.89 8.00
N GLY A 355 -1.64 -24.26 8.02
CA GLY A 355 -1.87 -22.90 7.52
C GLY A 355 -1.60 -21.79 8.54
N ASN A 356 -1.28 -22.15 9.79
CA ASN A 356 -1.12 -21.25 10.94
C ASN A 356 0.28 -20.63 11.06
N ASP A 357 1.09 -20.66 10.00
CA ASP A 357 2.43 -20.11 10.04
C ASP A 357 2.39 -18.60 9.88
N SER A 358 3.16 -17.97 10.74
CA SER A 358 2.96 -16.63 11.27
C SER A 358 4.22 -15.77 11.18
N ASP A 359 5.34 -16.38 10.77
CA ASP A 359 6.48 -15.69 10.19
C ASP A 359 6.20 -15.31 8.71
N ASP A 360 5.17 -15.93 8.11
CA ASP A 360 4.63 -15.65 6.77
C ASP A 360 3.35 -14.79 6.89
N LEU A 361 3.08 -13.92 5.90
CA LEU A 361 1.85 -13.09 5.84
C LEU A 361 0.59 -13.96 5.82
N GLU A 362 -0.23 -13.92 6.88
CA GLU A 362 -1.47 -14.69 7.01
C GLU A 362 -2.70 -13.83 6.70
N THR A 363 -3.28 -14.03 5.51
CA THR A 363 -4.48 -13.31 5.04
C THR A 363 -5.63 -14.29 4.83
N VAL A 364 -6.81 -14.05 5.43
CA VAL A 364 -8.01 -14.88 5.22
C VAL A 364 -9.07 -14.10 4.46
N ILE A 365 -9.39 -14.60 3.27
CA ILE A 365 -10.37 -14.03 2.35
C ILE A 365 -11.57 -14.98 2.28
N THR A 366 -12.77 -14.48 2.55
CA THR A 366 -14.02 -15.22 2.26
C THR A 366 -14.68 -14.72 0.99
N PHE A 367 -15.34 -15.63 0.29
CA PHE A 367 -16.00 -15.39 -0.99
C PHE A 367 -17.51 -15.46 -0.83
N SER A 368 -18.25 -14.74 -1.66
CA SER A 368 -19.70 -14.86 -1.72
C SER A 368 -20.09 -15.95 -2.73
N THR A 369 -21.04 -16.81 -2.35
CA THR A 369 -21.92 -17.42 -3.37
C THR A 369 -23.10 -16.46 -3.55
N GLN A 370 -23.30 -15.94 -4.75
CA GLN A 370 -24.64 -15.52 -5.17
C GLN A 370 -25.64 -16.63 -4.80
N PRO A 371 -26.82 -16.31 -4.24
CA PRO A 371 -27.69 -17.32 -3.65
C PRO A 371 -28.30 -18.20 -4.75
N TYR A 372 -27.72 -19.38 -4.95
CA TYR A 372 -28.38 -20.57 -5.52
C TYR A 372 -29.10 -20.25 -6.83
N TYR A 373 -28.37 -19.99 -7.93
CA TYR A 373 -28.89 -19.51 -9.24
C TYR A 373 -30.35 -19.07 -9.18
N ASP A 374 -30.58 -17.92 -8.58
CA ASP A 374 -31.84 -17.26 -8.82
C ASP A 374 -31.75 -16.81 -10.28
N SER A 375 -32.69 -17.28 -11.11
CA SER A 375 -32.90 -16.78 -12.47
C SER A 375 -33.18 -15.27 -12.54
N THR A 376 -33.28 -14.63 -11.36
CA THR A 376 -33.43 -13.20 -11.14
C THR A 376 -32.14 -12.50 -10.69
N ASN A 377 -31.06 -13.21 -10.29
CA ASN A 377 -29.82 -12.63 -9.70
C ASN A 377 -28.48 -13.03 -10.39
N GLY A 378 -28.40 -14.15 -11.13
CA GLY A 378 -27.21 -14.47 -11.94
C GLY A 378 -25.99 -15.04 -11.21
N PHE A 379 -24.84 -15.10 -11.90
CA PHE A 379 -23.60 -15.71 -11.41
C PHE A 379 -22.41 -14.74 -11.39
N SER A 380 -22.04 -14.30 -10.18
CA SER A 380 -20.97 -13.31 -9.94
C SER A 380 -19.83 -13.86 -9.06
N VAL A 381 -18.57 -13.56 -9.42
CA VAL A 381 -17.33 -14.18 -8.92
C VAL A 381 -16.77 -13.42 -7.69
N THR A 382 -17.57 -13.29 -6.64
CA THR A 382 -17.46 -12.17 -5.66
C THR A 382 -16.64 -12.41 -4.39
N PHE A 383 -16.01 -11.34 -3.88
CA PHE A 383 -15.41 -11.29 -2.54
C PHE A 383 -16.47 -10.89 -1.52
N ASP A 384 -16.41 -11.47 -0.32
CA ASP A 384 -17.34 -11.14 0.77
C ASP A 384 -16.63 -10.26 1.80
N ARG A 385 -15.61 -10.80 2.49
CA ARG A 385 -14.96 -10.14 3.63
C ARG A 385 -13.49 -10.53 3.73
N ALA A 386 -12.68 -9.64 4.29
CA ALA A 386 -11.40 -9.97 4.89
C ALA A 386 -11.51 -9.97 6.43
N ILE A 387 -10.93 -10.96 7.10
CA ILE A 387 -10.97 -11.03 8.57
C ILE A 387 -9.94 -10.07 9.16
N SER A 388 -10.36 -9.08 9.96
CA SER A 388 -9.41 -8.19 10.65
C SER A 388 -8.58 -8.98 11.68
N GLY A 389 -7.25 -8.77 11.70
CA GLY A 389 -6.30 -9.50 12.54
C GLY A 389 -6.40 -9.17 14.03
N ASP A 390 -5.75 -9.96 14.90
CA ASP A 390 -5.75 -9.72 16.35
C ASP A 390 -4.90 -8.49 16.72
N PRO A 391 -5.51 -7.39 17.20
CA PRO A 391 -4.78 -6.15 17.50
C PRO A 391 -4.06 -6.17 18.85
N SER A 392 -4.34 -7.15 19.73
CA SER A 392 -3.97 -7.09 21.16
C SER A 392 -2.48 -7.26 21.46
N ASP A 393 -1.68 -7.70 20.48
CA ASP A 393 -0.23 -7.79 20.60
C ASP A 393 0.41 -7.81 19.21
N LEU A 394 0.94 -6.68 18.76
CA LEU A 394 1.68 -6.56 17.49
C LEU A 394 2.97 -7.41 17.45
N THR A 395 3.37 -8.03 18.57
CA THR A 395 4.50 -8.99 18.63
C THR A 395 4.03 -10.45 18.64
N ASN A 396 2.72 -10.72 18.76
CA ASN A 396 2.20 -12.04 18.51
C ASN A 396 2.33 -12.36 17.01
N PRO A 397 2.92 -13.51 16.65
CA PRO A 397 3.03 -13.90 15.26
C PRO A 397 1.66 -13.95 14.56
N GLY A 398 1.56 -13.38 13.35
CA GLY A 398 0.34 -13.40 12.51
C GLY A 398 -0.67 -12.27 12.74
N ALA A 399 -0.28 -11.10 13.28
CA ALA A 399 -1.17 -9.96 13.55
C ALA A 399 -1.69 -9.20 12.28
N VAL A 400 -1.99 -9.90 11.19
CA VAL A 400 -2.45 -9.35 9.90
C VAL A 400 -3.86 -9.88 9.56
N THR A 401 -4.46 -9.38 8.48
CA THR A 401 -5.85 -9.55 8.02
C THR A 401 -6.27 -11.00 7.70
N GLY A 402 -6.28 -11.84 8.73
CA GLY A 402 -6.74 -13.22 8.68
C GLY A 402 -7.02 -13.83 10.05
N ARG A 403 -6.37 -13.30 11.09
CA ARG A 403 -6.42 -13.84 12.45
C ARG A 403 -7.63 -13.34 13.25
N MET A 404 -8.65 -14.22 13.40
CA MET A 404 -9.76 -14.01 14.35
C MET A 404 -9.25 -13.66 15.76
N PRO A 405 -9.57 -12.51 16.35
CA PRO A 405 -8.99 -12.14 17.64
C PRO A 405 -9.45 -13.08 18.77
N LEU A 406 -8.51 -13.60 19.56
CA LEU A 406 -8.81 -14.53 20.68
C LEU A 406 -9.44 -13.80 21.88
N HIS A 407 -9.38 -12.47 21.90
CA HIS A 407 -9.82 -11.63 23.01
C HIS A 407 -10.86 -10.56 22.65
N TYR A 408 -11.20 -10.36 21.37
CA TYR A 408 -12.20 -9.36 20.95
C TYR A 408 -13.53 -9.97 20.52
N LEU A 409 -14.56 -9.56 21.25
CA LEU A 409 -15.91 -10.10 21.25
C LEU A 409 -16.82 -9.26 20.36
N GLY A 410 -17.06 -9.73 19.13
CA GLY A 410 -18.05 -9.14 18.22
C GLY A 410 -18.01 -9.68 16.79
N ASN A 411 -16.83 -9.82 16.20
CA ASN A 411 -16.69 -9.82 14.73
C ASN A 411 -17.08 -11.12 13.98
N ILE A 412 -17.81 -12.07 14.60
CA ILE A 412 -18.06 -13.39 13.99
C ILE A 412 -19.55 -13.60 13.66
N ALA A 413 -19.95 -13.01 12.54
CA ALA A 413 -21.14 -13.37 11.79
C ALA A 413 -20.74 -13.71 10.34
N LEU A 414 -20.80 -15.00 9.98
CA LEU A 414 -20.64 -15.42 8.58
C LEU A 414 -21.92 -15.06 7.83
N ALA A 415 -21.89 -13.94 7.12
CA ALA A 415 -23.05 -13.31 6.50
C ALA A 415 -22.71 -12.76 5.11
N ASN A 416 -22.44 -13.68 4.19
CA ASN A 416 -22.25 -13.46 2.75
C ASN A 416 -23.33 -12.57 2.15
N ARG A 417 -22.89 -11.49 1.48
CA ARG A 417 -23.58 -10.81 0.37
C ARG A 417 -22.61 -9.99 -0.52
N ASP A 418 -22.54 -10.37 -1.80
CA ASP A 418 -22.44 -9.53 -3.02
C ASP A 418 -21.21 -8.58 -3.29
N GLY A 419 -20.51 -8.84 -4.42
CA GLY A 419 -19.63 -7.90 -5.18
C GLY A 419 -18.23 -8.37 -5.64
N MET A 420 -17.90 -8.28 -6.95
CA MET A 420 -16.56 -8.56 -7.53
C MET A 420 -16.06 -7.41 -8.39
N TYR A 421 -15.04 -6.68 -7.95
CA TYR A 421 -14.37 -5.74 -8.86
C TYR A 421 -12.86 -5.90 -9.02
N ARG A 422 -12.13 -6.52 -8.07
CA ARG A 422 -10.66 -6.43 -8.05
C ARG A 422 -9.83 -7.71 -8.13
N ALA A 423 -10.43 -8.89 -8.32
CA ALA A 423 -9.65 -10.07 -8.72
C ALA A 423 -8.98 -9.83 -10.08
N THR A 424 -9.66 -9.09 -10.96
CA THR A 424 -9.31 -8.89 -12.38
C THR A 424 -8.76 -7.51 -12.74
N ILE A 425 -9.03 -6.45 -11.95
CA ILE A 425 -8.62 -5.07 -12.27
C ILE A 425 -7.92 -4.39 -11.09
N PHE A 426 -6.68 -3.90 -11.29
CA PHE A 426 -5.96 -3.07 -10.31
C PHE A 426 -6.20 -1.57 -10.50
N SER A 427 -6.75 -1.16 -11.64
CA SER A 427 -7.07 0.22 -11.96
C SER A 427 -8.41 0.67 -11.38
N ASN A 428 -8.48 1.95 -11.00
CA ASN A 428 -9.65 2.73 -11.32
C ASN A 428 -9.30 3.38 -12.67
N PRO A 429 -9.99 3.11 -13.79
CA PRO A 429 -9.63 3.68 -15.11
C PRO A 429 -9.94 5.18 -15.20
N ARG A 430 -10.57 5.76 -14.18
CA ARG A 430 -11.02 7.15 -14.09
C ARG A 430 -10.83 7.69 -12.67
N PRO A 431 -9.62 7.69 -12.06
CA PRO A 431 -9.44 8.10 -10.67
C PRO A 431 -9.34 9.62 -10.59
N TYR A 432 -10.30 10.38 -11.10
CA TYR A 432 -10.06 11.80 -11.37
C TYR A 432 -9.99 12.69 -10.12
N HIS A 433 -10.58 12.23 -9.00
CA HIS A 433 -10.69 13.00 -7.75
C HIS A 433 -11.09 12.12 -6.54
N VAL A 434 -11.31 12.74 -5.38
CA VAL A 434 -11.78 12.11 -4.13
C VAL A 434 -13.07 12.80 -3.67
N THR A 435 -14.05 12.01 -3.21
CA THR A 435 -15.41 12.43 -2.82
C THR A 435 -15.60 12.36 -1.30
N LEU A 436 -15.97 13.47 -0.65
CA LEU A 436 -15.93 13.62 0.82
C LEU A 436 -17.30 13.97 1.47
N ALA A 437 -18.19 12.99 1.61
CA ALA A 437 -19.56 13.17 2.08
C ALA A 437 -19.69 13.41 3.59
N MET A 438 -19.95 14.66 3.98
CA MET A 438 -20.18 15.05 5.39
C MET A 438 -21.66 15.31 5.70
N ASN A 439 -22.13 14.78 6.84
CA ASN A 439 -23.22 15.39 7.62
C ASN A 439 -22.67 15.60 9.04
N ALA A 440 -21.86 16.65 9.23
CA ALA A 440 -21.09 16.86 10.45
C ALA A 440 -21.97 17.04 11.71
N TYR A 441 -21.47 16.57 12.86
CA TYR A 441 -22.00 16.86 14.18
C TYR A 441 -20.98 17.64 15.02
N GLU A 442 -21.47 18.66 15.72
CA GLU A 442 -20.71 19.44 16.70
C GLU A 442 -20.55 18.64 18.01
N VAL A 443 -19.33 18.54 18.54
CA VAL A 443 -19.06 17.93 19.86
C VAL A 443 -19.15 19.00 20.95
N TRP A 444 -20.31 19.09 21.62
CA TRP A 444 -20.52 20.07 22.67
C TRP A 444 -19.89 19.64 24.00
N HIS A 445 -18.63 20.05 24.23
CA HIS A 445 -18.02 19.99 25.56
C HIS A 445 -18.44 21.22 26.39
N ALA A 446 -19.04 20.99 27.57
CA ALA A 446 -19.42 22.06 28.49
C ALA A 446 -18.18 22.69 29.14
N VAL A 447 -17.57 23.68 28.48
CA VAL A 447 -16.45 24.45 29.03
C VAL A 447 -16.95 25.37 30.13
N GLY A 448 -16.37 25.26 31.33
CA GLY A 448 -16.70 26.13 32.46
C GLY A 448 -16.40 27.60 32.14
N THR A 449 -17.35 28.49 32.46
CA THR A 449 -17.31 29.91 32.07
C THR A 449 -16.05 30.63 32.60
N GLY A 450 -15.09 30.94 31.72
CA GLY A 450 -13.74 31.36 32.12
C GLY A 450 -13.00 32.31 31.18
N VAL A 451 -13.70 33.23 30.51
CA VAL A 451 -13.11 34.39 29.77
C VAL A 451 -11.99 34.04 28.78
N ASP A 452 -12.23 33.07 27.90
CA ASP A 452 -11.41 32.98 26.69
C ASP A 452 -11.87 34.01 25.64
N LYS A 453 -10.95 34.51 24.82
CA LYS A 453 -11.17 35.57 23.82
C LYS A 453 -11.14 35.07 22.37
N TRP A 454 -11.43 33.79 22.17
CA TRP A 454 -11.82 33.24 20.89
C TRP A 454 -13.36 33.27 20.79
N GLY A 455 -13.89 33.43 19.58
CA GLY A 455 -15.27 33.84 19.37
C GLY A 455 -16.30 32.82 19.86
N GLU A 456 -17.48 33.31 20.25
CA GLU A 456 -18.69 32.50 20.23
C GLU A 456 -18.84 31.86 18.83
N ASN A 457 -19.15 30.56 18.78
CA ASN A 457 -19.30 29.70 17.57
C ASN A 457 -17.98 29.20 16.91
N HIS A 458 -17.38 28.14 17.46
CA HIS A 458 -16.37 27.31 16.76
C HIS A 458 -16.91 25.88 16.60
N VAL A 459 -16.94 25.38 15.36
CA VAL A 459 -17.40 24.01 15.04
C VAL A 459 -16.22 23.10 14.74
N VAL A 460 -16.16 21.96 15.41
CA VAL A 460 -15.21 20.87 15.13
C VAL A 460 -15.75 20.03 13.97
N ASN A 461 -14.94 19.83 12.92
CA ASN A 461 -15.32 19.04 11.74
C ASN A 461 -14.40 17.83 11.56
N GLU A 462 -15.00 16.64 11.49
CA GLU A 462 -14.33 15.35 11.33
C GLU A 462 -14.13 15.00 9.83
N ILE A 463 -13.20 15.67 9.15
CA ILE A 463 -12.65 15.20 7.85
C ILE A 463 -11.14 15.48 7.75
N PHE A 464 -10.47 14.63 6.96
CA PHE A 464 -9.04 14.57 6.71
C PHE A 464 -8.34 15.91 6.53
N GLY A 465 -7.38 16.17 7.42
CA GLY A 465 -6.31 17.09 7.13
C GLY A 465 -5.22 16.37 6.37
N TYR A 466 -4.87 16.89 5.20
CA TYR A 466 -3.44 16.91 4.88
C TYR A 466 -2.74 17.67 6.03
N PRO A 467 -1.65 17.17 6.63
CA PRO A 467 -1.04 17.78 7.81
C PRO A 467 -0.33 19.10 7.42
N TYR A 468 -1.11 20.18 7.29
CA TYR A 468 -0.58 21.52 7.08
C TYR A 468 0.11 21.99 8.37
N ARG A 469 1.45 21.89 8.37
CA ARG A 469 2.35 22.46 9.39
C ARG A 469 2.10 21.98 10.83
N GLY A 470 2.51 20.75 11.14
CA GLY A 470 2.66 20.31 12.54
C GLY A 470 3.73 19.24 12.75
N TRP A 471 3.75 18.22 11.90
CA TRP A 471 4.47 16.97 12.19
C TRP A 471 5.93 16.91 11.67
N CYS A 472 6.38 17.91 10.92
CA CYS A 472 7.75 17.98 10.42
C CYS A 472 8.65 18.78 11.37
N THR A 473 9.09 18.17 12.47
CA THR A 473 10.34 18.59 13.13
C THR A 473 11.39 17.48 13.12
N ASP A 474 12.60 17.91 12.78
CA ASP A 474 13.82 17.17 12.49
C ASP A 474 14.45 16.51 13.72
N ASN A 475 13.85 15.41 14.17
CA ASN A 475 14.60 14.24 14.62
C ASN A 475 14.09 13.03 13.85
N GLY A 476 14.78 12.68 12.77
CA GLY A 476 14.48 11.46 12.03
C GLY A 476 14.68 10.26 12.94
N ASN A 477 13.59 9.54 13.21
CA ASN A 477 13.56 8.13 13.57
C ASN A 477 12.10 7.63 13.58
N PHE A 478 11.63 7.14 12.43
CA PHE A 478 11.10 5.77 12.43
C PHE A 478 12.26 4.88 11.95
N PRO A 479 13.06 4.32 12.87
CA PRO A 479 14.29 3.62 12.51
C PRO A 479 13.93 2.18 12.16
N TRP A 480 13.88 1.89 10.86
CA TRP A 480 13.62 0.56 10.29
C TRP A 480 14.46 -0.59 10.90
N GLN A 481 15.60 -0.28 11.52
CA GLN A 481 16.53 -1.25 12.12
C GLN A 481 16.42 -1.41 13.65
N ASP A 482 15.61 -0.62 14.37
CA ASP A 482 15.50 -0.70 15.85
C ASP A 482 14.19 -1.34 16.35
N ILE A 483 13.18 -1.50 15.49
CA ILE A 483 11.83 -2.00 15.84
C ILE A 483 11.86 -3.40 16.48
N HIS A 484 12.79 -4.28 16.08
CA HIS A 484 12.94 -5.62 16.66
C HIS A 484 13.63 -5.64 18.04
N ASN A 485 14.23 -4.54 18.51
CA ASN A 485 15.04 -4.52 19.74
C ASN A 485 14.55 -3.54 20.81
N ASN A 486 13.77 -2.51 20.47
CA ASN A 486 13.05 -1.66 21.43
C ASN A 486 11.68 -1.28 20.88
N THR A 487 10.61 -1.63 21.61
CA THR A 487 9.25 -1.15 21.32
C THR A 487 9.18 0.38 21.44
N PRO A 488 8.54 1.10 20.50
CA PRO A 488 8.37 2.55 20.60
C PRO A 488 7.47 2.95 21.76
N ASP A 489 7.88 3.95 22.54
CA ASP A 489 7.02 4.66 23.49
C ASP A 489 6.26 5.77 22.72
N LEU A 490 4.94 5.62 22.60
CA LEU A 490 4.09 6.38 21.67
C LEU A 490 3.20 7.37 22.43
N SER A 491 3.83 8.37 23.06
CA SER A 491 3.12 9.39 23.83
C SER A 491 3.48 10.82 23.44
N PRO A 492 2.50 11.75 23.30
CA PRO A 492 1.06 11.53 23.38
C PRO A 492 0.43 11.38 21.99
N ILE A 493 -0.08 10.18 21.70
CA ILE A 493 -1.33 10.03 20.92
C ILE A 493 -2.53 9.94 21.90
N LEU A 494 -2.30 10.21 23.20
CA LEU A 494 -3.37 10.39 24.18
C LEU A 494 -4.02 11.77 24.01
N PRO A 495 -5.34 11.89 24.22
CA PRO A 495 -5.99 13.20 24.29
C PRO A 495 -5.42 13.99 25.49
N PRO A 496 -5.40 15.34 25.41
CA PRO A 496 -5.06 16.17 26.54
C PRO A 496 -5.94 15.89 27.76
N GLY A 497 -5.36 16.06 28.95
CA GLY A 497 -6.11 16.11 30.19
C GLY A 497 -6.99 17.37 30.26
N PRO A 498 -7.95 17.45 31.20
CA PRO A 498 -8.77 18.63 31.39
C PRO A 498 -7.93 19.83 31.85
N GLY A 499 -7.42 20.63 30.90
CA GLY A 499 -6.63 21.84 31.18
C GLY A 499 -5.48 22.17 30.24
N ASP A 500 -5.12 21.32 29.27
CA ASP A 500 -3.86 21.48 28.49
C ASP A 500 -3.87 22.59 27.40
N GLY A 501 -4.85 23.50 27.45
CA GLY A 501 -4.88 24.73 26.64
C GLY A 501 -5.34 24.55 25.18
N PRO A 502 -5.54 25.67 24.45
CA PRO A 502 -6.18 25.69 23.13
C PRO A 502 -5.35 25.10 21.99
N ASP A 503 -4.07 24.78 22.21
CA ASP A 503 -3.15 24.26 21.19
C ASP A 503 -3.09 22.72 21.15
N CYS A 504 -3.85 22.02 21.99
CA CYS A 504 -3.86 20.55 22.12
C CYS A 504 -5.13 19.87 21.59
N ASP A 505 -6.01 20.61 20.90
CA ASP A 505 -7.27 20.10 20.35
C ASP A 505 -7.04 19.41 18.97
N PRO A 506 -7.34 18.11 18.80
CA PRO A 506 -7.24 17.43 17.51
C PRO A 506 -8.30 17.87 16.48
N GLY A 507 -9.19 18.81 16.81
CA GLY A 507 -10.37 19.17 16.03
C GLY A 507 -10.23 20.17 14.86
N GLN A 508 -9.02 20.61 14.47
CA GLN A 508 -8.82 21.54 13.34
C GLN A 508 -7.94 20.98 12.22
N PHE A 509 -8.54 20.25 11.28
CA PHE A 509 -7.84 19.64 10.15
C PHE A 509 -8.58 19.78 8.80
N ALA A 510 -8.97 21.01 8.43
CA ALA A 510 -9.46 21.29 7.08
C ALA A 510 -8.79 22.54 6.47
N SER A 511 -7.90 22.33 5.50
CA SER A 511 -7.47 23.37 4.56
C SER A 511 -7.49 22.80 3.15
N PHE A 512 -8.49 23.18 2.36
CA PHE A 512 -8.66 22.73 0.98
C PHE A 512 -7.46 23.13 0.12
N ASN A 513 -6.79 22.13 -0.46
CA ASN A 513 -5.83 22.31 -1.55
C ASN A 513 -6.57 22.19 -2.89
N GLU A 514 -5.95 22.64 -4.00
CA GLU A 514 -6.61 22.85 -5.31
C GLU A 514 -7.23 21.60 -5.98
N PHE A 515 -7.09 20.40 -5.37
CA PHE A 515 -7.58 19.11 -5.84
C PHE A 515 -8.59 18.43 -4.89
N TYR A 516 -9.00 19.09 -3.80
CA TYR A 516 -9.99 18.55 -2.84
C TYR A 516 -11.24 19.41 -2.83
N GLU A 517 -12.33 18.88 -3.39
CA GLU A 517 -13.59 19.60 -3.57
C GLU A 517 -14.69 19.08 -2.63
N ALA A 518 -15.01 19.84 -1.57
CA ALA A 518 -16.18 19.57 -0.74
C ALA A 518 -17.47 20.18 -1.36
N HIS A 519 -17.85 19.69 -2.54
CA HIS A 519 -19.14 20.04 -3.17
C HIS A 519 -20.22 19.07 -2.73
N PHE A 520 -20.77 19.27 -1.53
CA PHE A 520 -21.86 18.42 -1.06
C PHE A 520 -23.21 19.07 -1.21
N HIS A 521 -24.15 18.23 -1.65
CA HIS A 521 -25.56 18.32 -1.32
C HIS A 521 -26.15 16.91 -1.40
N SER A 522 -27.18 16.65 -0.60
CA SER A 522 -27.80 15.33 -0.54
C SER A 522 -28.74 15.07 -1.71
N GLY A 523 -28.30 14.28 -2.67
CA GLY A 523 -29.14 13.80 -3.77
C GLY A 523 -28.35 13.02 -4.82
N ALA A 524 -29.08 12.37 -5.73
CA ALA A 524 -28.50 11.64 -6.86
C ALA A 524 -28.28 12.51 -8.12
N TYR A 525 -28.83 13.72 -8.13
CA TYR A 525 -28.84 14.64 -9.26
C TYR A 525 -28.24 15.98 -8.84
N ALA A 526 -27.79 16.79 -9.80
CA ALA A 526 -27.35 18.17 -9.55
C ALA A 526 -28.47 19.06 -8.98
N GLY A 527 -28.18 19.78 -7.89
CA GLY A 527 -29.06 20.76 -7.27
C GLY A 527 -29.04 22.13 -7.96
N SER A 528 -29.92 23.04 -7.53
CA SER A 528 -29.91 24.44 -7.99
C SER A 528 -29.18 25.34 -7.00
N GLY A 529 -28.10 25.99 -7.42
CA GLY A 529 -27.32 26.89 -6.57
C GLY A 529 -25.90 27.10 -7.08
N SER A 530 -25.03 27.55 -6.19
CA SER A 530 -23.58 27.63 -6.38
C SER A 530 -22.91 27.62 -5.00
N HIS A 531 -21.86 26.82 -4.80
CA HIS A 531 -21.18 26.72 -3.51
C HIS A 531 -20.66 28.08 -2.99
N PRO A 532 -20.90 28.48 -1.72
CA PRO A 532 -20.54 29.83 -1.24
C PRO A 532 -19.05 30.16 -1.33
N ALA A 533 -18.16 29.17 -1.18
CA ALA A 533 -16.72 29.34 -1.32
C ALA A 533 -16.21 29.17 -2.76
N GLN A 534 -16.96 28.51 -3.64
CA GLN A 534 -16.59 28.28 -5.04
C GLN A 534 -17.80 28.51 -6.00
N PRO A 535 -18.28 29.75 -6.18
CA PRO A 535 -19.53 30.02 -6.89
C PRO A 535 -19.51 29.75 -8.41
N SER A 536 -18.35 29.34 -8.95
CA SER A 536 -18.14 29.01 -10.36
C SER A 536 -18.24 27.51 -10.66
N VAL A 537 -18.29 26.64 -9.64
CA VAL A 537 -18.38 25.19 -9.84
C VAL A 537 -19.86 24.76 -9.82
N PRO A 538 -20.32 23.90 -10.76
CA PRO A 538 -21.67 23.36 -10.73
C PRO A 538 -21.90 22.46 -9.50
N ASN A 539 -23.02 22.65 -8.79
CA ASN A 539 -23.41 21.75 -7.70
C ASN A 539 -23.73 20.34 -8.27
N ILE A 540 -23.03 19.32 -7.78
CA ILE A 540 -23.25 17.91 -8.12
C ILE A 540 -23.61 17.10 -6.87
N GLY A 541 -24.48 16.10 -7.02
CA GLY A 541 -24.85 15.19 -5.93
C GLY A 541 -23.85 14.03 -5.82
N PHE A 542 -23.63 13.50 -4.62
CA PHE A 542 -22.55 12.54 -4.34
C PHE A 542 -22.58 11.28 -5.24
N VAL A 543 -23.78 10.78 -5.58
CA VAL A 543 -23.93 9.64 -6.50
C VAL A 543 -23.42 10.00 -7.90
N SER A 544 -23.77 11.20 -8.40
CA SER A 544 -23.31 11.69 -9.70
C SER A 544 -21.81 11.96 -9.72
N ASP A 545 -21.21 12.23 -8.57
CA ASP A 545 -19.78 12.47 -8.41
C ASP A 545 -18.98 11.15 -8.42
N ILE A 546 -19.46 10.13 -7.69
CA ILE A 546 -18.86 8.79 -7.67
C ILE A 546 -18.97 8.11 -9.04
N ASN A 547 -20.16 8.15 -9.66
CA ASN A 547 -20.40 7.65 -11.02
C ASN A 547 -19.56 8.39 -12.10
N ALA A 548 -18.92 9.53 -11.78
CA ALA A 548 -18.04 10.25 -12.69
C ALA A 548 -16.57 9.79 -12.63
N GLY A 549 -16.20 8.93 -11.68
CA GLY A 549 -14.83 8.46 -11.47
C GLY A 549 -14.17 8.99 -10.19
N SER A 550 -14.77 8.70 -9.04
CA SER A 550 -14.12 8.98 -7.75
C SER A 550 -13.16 7.86 -7.36
N ALA A 551 -11.94 8.18 -6.93
CA ALA A 551 -11.02 7.20 -6.36
C ALA A 551 -11.45 6.71 -4.97
N PHE A 552 -12.09 7.59 -4.18
CA PHE A 552 -12.46 7.32 -2.79
C PHE A 552 -13.70 8.12 -2.38
N LEU A 553 -14.76 7.45 -1.92
CA LEU A 553 -15.83 8.05 -1.13
C LEU A 553 -15.52 7.89 0.36
N TYR A 554 -15.54 8.99 1.12
CA TYR A 554 -15.63 8.94 2.58
C TYR A 554 -16.98 9.49 3.04
N PHE A 555 -17.68 8.77 3.93
CA PHE A 555 -18.92 9.20 4.55
C PHE A 555 -18.78 9.21 6.07
N SER A 556 -19.00 10.37 6.73
CA SER A 556 -19.17 10.43 8.19
C SER A 556 -20.49 11.06 8.62
N CYS A 557 -21.31 10.29 9.36
CA CYS A 557 -22.53 10.69 10.07
C CYS A 557 -23.14 9.46 10.82
N HIS A 558 -24.47 9.37 10.88
CA HIS A 558 -25.23 8.23 11.35
C HIS A 558 -25.52 7.22 10.23
N GLY A 559 -25.56 5.96 10.60
CA GLY A 559 -25.96 4.84 9.76
C GLY A 559 -26.49 3.69 10.62
N GLY A 560 -26.81 2.58 9.97
CA GLY A 560 -27.35 1.39 10.62
C GLY A 560 -27.39 0.16 9.71
N GLY A 561 -26.36 -0.01 8.88
CA GLY A 561 -26.20 -1.15 7.96
C GLY A 561 -27.09 -1.13 6.72
N THR A 562 -28.30 -0.58 6.80
CA THR A 562 -29.29 -0.57 5.69
C THR A 562 -29.63 0.82 5.17
N SER A 563 -29.12 1.87 5.82
CA SER A 563 -29.32 3.26 5.42
C SER A 563 -28.28 4.19 6.06
N ILE A 564 -28.08 5.34 5.42
CA ILE A 564 -27.35 6.49 5.95
C ILE A 564 -28.31 7.67 6.19
N ALA A 565 -28.02 8.50 7.19
CA ALA A 565 -28.85 9.65 7.52
C ALA A 565 -28.61 10.85 6.57
N VAL A 566 -29.71 11.45 6.10
CA VAL A 566 -29.70 12.54 5.13
C VAL A 566 -30.62 13.68 5.59
N ARG A 567 -30.19 14.93 5.36
CA ARG A 567 -30.90 16.16 5.76
C ARG A 567 -31.61 16.82 4.57
N ASP A 568 -32.61 17.65 4.88
CA ASP A 568 -33.42 18.48 3.98
C ASP A 568 -32.77 19.80 3.63
N THR A 569 -32.12 20.40 4.62
CA THR A 569 -31.38 21.64 4.48
C THR A 569 -29.90 21.36 4.64
N ASP A 570 -29.18 21.44 3.51
CA ASP A 570 -27.73 21.54 3.53
C ASP A 570 -27.36 22.97 3.94
N ASN A 571 -27.08 23.15 5.22
CA ASN A 571 -26.64 24.42 5.79
C ASN A 571 -25.09 24.52 5.76
N GLY A 572 -24.44 23.65 4.98
CA GLY A 572 -23.09 23.20 5.25
C GLY A 572 -23.01 22.48 6.60
N VAL A 573 -21.82 22.55 7.20
CA VAL A 573 -21.51 22.22 8.60
C VAL A 573 -22.69 22.62 9.52
N ALA A 574 -23.36 21.63 10.10
CA ALA A 574 -24.76 21.79 10.49
C ALA A 574 -25.01 22.68 11.73
N GLN A 575 -26.04 23.50 11.62
CA GLN A 575 -26.55 24.45 12.61
C GLN A 575 -27.29 23.78 13.79
N ASP A 576 -27.03 24.24 15.03
CA ASP A 576 -27.89 24.03 16.22
C ASP A 576 -28.95 25.16 16.32
N PRO A 577 -30.17 24.93 16.84
CA PRO A 577 -31.33 25.77 16.54
C PRO A 577 -31.47 27.02 17.44
N SER A 578 -30.39 27.80 17.59
CA SER A 578 -30.41 29.09 18.31
C SER A 578 -29.67 30.24 17.59
N ASP A 579 -30.42 30.94 16.74
CA ASP A 579 -30.45 32.41 16.60
C ASP A 579 -29.19 33.25 16.24
N MET A 580 -27.96 32.72 16.13
CA MET A 580 -26.75 33.58 16.25
C MET A 580 -26.01 34.07 14.98
N VAL A 581 -26.10 33.45 13.79
CA VAL A 581 -25.51 34.04 12.55
C VAL A 581 -26.36 33.76 11.30
N PRO A 582 -26.81 34.78 10.55
CA PRO A 582 -27.41 34.57 9.23
C PRO A 582 -26.31 34.35 8.17
N TRP A 583 -26.16 33.12 7.71
CA TRP A 583 -25.55 32.83 6.40
C TRP A 583 -26.61 32.93 5.29
N GLY A 584 -26.21 32.80 4.02
CA GLY A 584 -27.06 33.14 2.87
C GLY A 584 -28.33 32.27 2.71
N ASP A 585 -29.35 32.82 2.04
CA ASP A 585 -30.72 32.28 1.95
C ASP A 585 -30.82 30.75 1.71
N ASP A 586 -31.56 30.07 2.59
CA ASP A 586 -31.77 28.62 2.62
C ASP A 586 -32.59 28.10 1.40
N TYR A 587 -31.97 27.55 0.34
CA TYR A 587 -32.72 26.80 -0.69
C TYR A 587 -31.90 25.87 -1.63
N TRP A 588 -31.46 24.69 -1.15
CA TRP A 588 -30.73 23.69 -1.96
C TRP A 588 -31.45 22.32 -2.15
N PRO A 589 -32.76 22.24 -2.49
CA PRO A 589 -33.43 20.94 -2.65
C PRO A 589 -33.00 20.21 -3.93
N SER A 590 -32.76 18.90 -3.82
CA SER A 590 -32.87 17.98 -4.97
C SER A 590 -34.30 18.01 -5.50
N THR A 591 -34.47 17.89 -6.82
CA THR A 591 -35.82 17.86 -7.45
C THR A 591 -36.55 16.53 -7.25
N ASP A 592 -35.89 15.51 -6.69
CA ASP A 592 -36.47 14.18 -6.45
C ASP A 592 -37.36 14.08 -5.20
N GLY A 593 -37.36 15.09 -4.32
CA GLY A 593 -38.23 15.15 -3.15
C GLY A 593 -37.80 14.31 -1.95
N ARG A 594 -36.56 13.81 -1.92
CA ARG A 594 -35.98 13.10 -0.76
C ARG A 594 -35.52 14.11 0.32
N VAL A 595 -36.47 14.59 1.10
CA VAL A 595 -36.35 15.72 2.04
C VAL A 595 -36.73 15.27 3.45
N TYR A 596 -35.85 15.50 4.45
CA TYR A 596 -36.16 15.41 5.89
C TYR A 596 -37.32 16.36 6.25
N ASP A 597 -38.20 16.03 7.22
CA ASP A 597 -39.44 16.79 7.44
C ASP A 597 -39.59 17.38 8.85
N GLY A 598 -38.50 17.45 9.61
CA GLY A 598 -38.51 17.87 11.01
C GLY A 598 -38.99 16.81 11.99
N SER A 599 -39.41 15.62 11.54
CA SER A 599 -39.92 14.53 12.39
C SER A 599 -39.02 13.30 12.46
N GLY A 600 -37.70 13.50 12.55
CA GLY A 600 -36.77 12.48 13.02
C GLY A 600 -36.00 11.70 11.94
N GLY A 601 -35.59 12.37 10.84
CA GLY A 601 -34.61 11.82 9.91
C GLY A 601 -35.19 11.42 8.55
N GLY A 602 -34.72 12.07 7.48
CA GLY A 602 -34.69 11.44 6.17
C GLY A 602 -33.59 10.37 6.16
N SER A 603 -33.86 9.24 5.52
CA SER A 603 -32.92 8.13 5.35
C SER A 603 -32.68 7.90 3.86
N TYR A 604 -31.42 7.78 3.46
CA TYR A 604 -31.07 7.26 2.14
C TYR A 604 -30.73 5.78 2.31
N SER A 605 -31.61 4.91 1.82
CA SER A 605 -31.52 3.48 2.05
C SER A 605 -30.58 2.79 1.07
N GLN A 606 -30.18 1.56 1.40
CA GLN A 606 -29.51 0.64 0.47
C GLN A 606 -30.26 0.51 -0.87
N THR A 607 -31.61 0.54 -0.85
CA THR A 607 -32.44 0.44 -2.06
C THR A 607 -32.40 1.73 -2.88
N ASP A 608 -32.26 2.90 -2.24
CA ASP A 608 -32.07 4.17 -2.95
C ASP A 608 -30.67 4.23 -3.58
N LEU A 609 -29.65 3.74 -2.87
CA LEU A 609 -28.27 3.71 -3.34
C LEU A 609 -28.09 2.78 -4.55
N ASP A 610 -28.59 1.54 -4.49
CA ASP A 610 -28.59 0.56 -5.60
C ASP A 610 -29.39 1.03 -6.83
N ALA A 611 -30.44 1.84 -6.61
CA ALA A 611 -31.26 2.39 -7.69
C ALA A 611 -30.63 3.62 -8.38
N ASP A 612 -29.76 4.38 -7.69
CA ASP A 612 -29.17 5.62 -8.20
C ASP A 612 -27.71 5.46 -8.68
N LEU A 613 -26.92 4.54 -8.09
CA LEU A 613 -25.56 4.26 -8.54
C LEU A 613 -25.56 3.63 -9.94
N ASN A 614 -24.46 3.83 -10.66
CA ASN A 614 -24.12 3.11 -11.89
C ASN A 614 -22.72 2.51 -11.66
N ASN A 615 -21.89 2.39 -12.70
CA ASN A 615 -20.51 2.00 -12.53
C ASN A 615 -19.75 3.04 -11.68
N VAL A 616 -19.12 2.62 -10.58
CA VAL A 616 -18.27 3.46 -9.73
C VAL A 616 -16.77 3.34 -10.06
N HIS A 617 -16.42 2.66 -11.16
CA HIS A 617 -15.08 2.62 -11.76
C HIS A 617 -13.98 2.15 -10.81
N GLY A 618 -14.28 1.29 -9.84
CA GLY A 618 -13.30 0.83 -8.85
C GLY A 618 -13.04 1.79 -7.70
N SER A 619 -13.95 2.72 -7.43
CA SER A 619 -13.92 3.54 -6.20
C SER A 619 -13.86 2.69 -4.94
N MET A 620 -13.18 3.18 -3.90
CA MET A 620 -13.27 2.62 -2.53
C MET A 620 -14.24 3.47 -1.69
N THR A 621 -15.08 2.86 -0.84
CA THR A 621 -15.94 3.63 0.09
C THR A 621 -15.63 3.36 1.56
N ALA A 622 -15.55 4.43 2.34
CA ALA A 622 -15.35 4.42 3.77
C ALA A 622 -16.58 4.97 4.52
N TYR A 623 -17.38 4.10 5.13
CA TYR A 623 -18.49 4.52 6.00
C TYR A 623 -18.03 4.63 7.46
N ASN A 624 -17.60 5.84 7.84
CA ASN A 624 -17.50 6.22 9.24
C ASN A 624 -18.90 6.50 9.84
N ALA A 625 -19.66 5.44 10.05
CA ALA A 625 -20.95 5.49 10.70
C ALA A 625 -21.20 4.19 11.47
N CYS A 626 -22.10 4.23 12.45
CA CYS A 626 -22.42 3.08 13.32
C CYS A 626 -22.99 1.88 12.55
N MET A 627 -22.53 0.67 12.89
CA MET A 627 -23.12 -0.62 12.51
C MET A 627 -23.28 -0.83 11.00
N MET A 628 -22.43 -0.20 10.20
CA MET A 628 -22.51 -0.26 8.73
C MET A 628 -22.20 -1.65 8.16
N ALA A 629 -21.43 -2.48 8.86
CA ALA A 629 -21.17 -3.88 8.50
C ALA A 629 -22.32 -4.86 8.85
N ASN A 630 -23.43 -4.36 9.44
CA ASN A 630 -24.59 -5.17 9.83
C ASN A 630 -25.74 -5.16 8.79
N GLY A 631 -25.48 -4.71 7.56
CA GLY A 631 -26.46 -4.70 6.48
C GLY A 631 -25.85 -4.39 5.11
N LYS A 632 -26.72 -4.31 4.10
CA LYS A 632 -26.35 -4.29 2.67
C LYS A 632 -25.52 -3.10 2.19
N MET A 633 -25.40 -2.02 2.96
CA MET A 633 -24.89 -0.75 2.41
C MET A 633 -23.45 -0.82 1.88
N ASN A 634 -22.59 -1.66 2.48
CA ASN A 634 -21.22 -1.86 2.00
C ASN A 634 -21.16 -2.62 0.67
N GLU A 635 -22.09 -3.55 0.51
CA GLU A 635 -22.19 -4.55 -0.57
C GLU A 635 -22.65 -3.86 -1.87
N VAL A 636 -23.60 -2.93 -1.76
CA VAL A 636 -24.13 -2.13 -2.89
C VAL A 636 -23.02 -1.41 -3.67
N LEU A 637 -21.95 -0.93 -3.02
CA LEU A 637 -20.84 -0.36 -3.77
C LEU A 637 -20.10 -1.41 -4.61
N LEU A 638 -19.85 -2.59 -4.04
CA LEU A 638 -19.13 -3.66 -4.71
C LEU A 638 -19.95 -4.28 -5.86
N GLU A 639 -21.27 -4.40 -5.69
CA GLU A 639 -22.25 -4.72 -6.76
C GLU A 639 -22.15 -3.72 -7.93
N HIS A 640 -21.82 -2.45 -7.63
CA HIS A 640 -21.74 -1.34 -8.57
C HIS A 640 -20.33 -1.06 -9.14
N GLY A 641 -19.42 -2.04 -9.03
CA GLY A 641 -18.05 -1.91 -9.54
C GLY A 641 -17.09 -1.23 -8.56
N GLY A 642 -17.41 -1.22 -7.26
CA GLY A 642 -16.54 -0.72 -6.20
C GLY A 642 -15.44 -1.71 -5.84
N SER A 643 -14.25 -1.19 -5.51
CA SER A 643 -13.07 -2.03 -5.26
C SER A 643 -12.93 -2.50 -3.81
N ALA A 644 -13.34 -1.65 -2.87
CA ALA A 644 -13.40 -1.97 -1.44
C ALA A 644 -14.46 -1.11 -0.76
N SER A 645 -15.02 -1.63 0.33
CA SER A 645 -16.01 -0.93 1.14
C SER A 645 -15.71 -1.19 2.63
N PHE A 646 -15.83 -0.17 3.47
CA PHE A 646 -15.52 -0.26 4.89
C PHE A 646 -16.71 0.17 5.73
N GLY A 647 -17.09 -0.70 6.67
CA GLY A 647 -18.15 -0.42 7.63
C GLY A 647 -17.75 -0.83 9.03
N SER A 648 -18.20 -0.07 10.03
CA SER A 648 -18.08 -0.50 11.43
C SER A 648 -19.07 -1.62 11.75
N TYR A 649 -18.65 -2.59 12.55
CA TYR A 649 -19.52 -3.66 13.04
C TYR A 649 -20.37 -3.22 14.24
N THR A 650 -19.79 -2.41 15.11
CA THR A 650 -20.42 -1.85 16.32
C THR A 650 -20.84 -0.39 16.09
N SER A 651 -21.39 0.29 17.09
CA SER A 651 -21.40 1.77 17.07
C SER A 651 -19.97 2.28 16.99
N VAL A 652 -19.71 3.49 16.47
CA VAL A 652 -18.37 4.10 16.53
C VAL A 652 -18.35 5.32 17.43
N SER A 653 -17.25 5.55 18.13
CA SER A 653 -17.00 6.80 18.85
C SER A 653 -16.32 7.79 17.92
N PHE A 654 -16.83 9.03 17.83
CA PHE A 654 -16.31 10.07 16.92
C PHE A 654 -14.80 10.33 17.08
N VAL A 655 -14.31 10.32 18.31
CA VAL A 655 -12.87 10.54 18.59
C VAL A 655 -12.04 9.36 18.09
N GLY A 656 -12.47 8.13 18.39
CA GLY A 656 -11.75 6.93 17.97
C GLY A 656 -11.80 6.71 16.46
N SER A 657 -12.96 6.95 15.82
CA SER A 657 -13.12 6.83 14.37
C SER A 657 -12.23 7.81 13.62
N GLY A 658 -12.21 9.08 14.03
CA GLY A 658 -11.37 10.10 13.38
C GLY A 658 -9.88 9.73 13.39
N TRP A 659 -9.38 9.19 14.50
CA TRP A 659 -7.99 8.71 14.59
C TRP A 659 -7.73 7.46 13.73
N TRP A 660 -8.66 6.50 13.71
CA TRP A 660 -8.56 5.29 12.88
C TRP A 660 -8.46 5.67 11.39
N TRP A 661 -9.35 6.54 10.91
CA TRP A 661 -9.41 6.94 9.52
C TRP A 661 -8.21 7.77 9.08
N ASN A 662 -7.71 8.70 9.91
CA ASN A 662 -6.50 9.46 9.60
C ASN A 662 -5.27 8.55 9.46
N LEU A 663 -5.10 7.57 10.37
CA LEU A 663 -4.00 6.61 10.31
C LEU A 663 -4.14 5.66 9.10
N PHE A 664 -5.33 5.12 8.87
CA PHE A 664 -5.62 4.26 7.72
C PHE A 664 -5.28 4.94 6.38
N VAL A 665 -5.77 6.17 6.16
CA VAL A 665 -5.52 6.91 4.92
C VAL A 665 -4.03 7.24 4.75
N HIS A 666 -3.30 7.54 5.83
CA HIS A 666 -1.85 7.76 5.74
C HIS A 666 -1.10 6.52 5.20
N LEU A 667 -1.40 5.33 5.75
CA LEU A 667 -0.72 4.08 5.41
C LEU A 667 -0.92 3.69 3.94
N ILE A 668 -2.16 3.76 3.43
CA ILE A 668 -2.47 3.38 2.04
C ILE A 668 -1.95 4.42 1.02
N THR A 669 -1.79 5.69 1.42
CA THR A 669 -1.42 6.76 0.47
C THR A 669 0.07 7.10 0.46
N HIS A 670 0.74 7.08 1.61
CA HIS A 670 2.14 7.53 1.76
C HIS A 670 3.12 6.38 2.02
N GLU A 671 2.67 5.33 2.72
CA GLU A 671 3.52 4.17 3.03
C GLU A 671 3.28 2.97 2.09
N ASN A 672 2.36 3.09 1.12
CA ASN A 672 2.01 2.07 0.12
C ASN A 672 1.58 0.71 0.70
N TYR A 673 0.94 0.71 1.87
CA TYR A 673 0.35 -0.50 2.44
C TYR A 673 -0.84 -0.97 1.60
N THR A 674 -1.09 -2.28 1.58
CA THR A 674 -2.40 -2.79 1.13
C THR A 674 -3.49 -2.33 2.10
N ILE A 675 -4.73 -2.27 1.62
CA ILE A 675 -5.85 -1.79 2.44
C ILE A 675 -6.12 -2.70 3.65
N GLY A 676 -5.84 -4.00 3.58
CA GLY A 676 -5.96 -4.93 4.70
C GLY A 676 -4.91 -4.66 5.78
N GLU A 677 -3.64 -4.56 5.40
CA GLU A 677 -2.55 -4.25 6.34
C GLU A 677 -2.77 -2.89 7.01
N ALA A 678 -3.17 -1.87 6.23
CA ALA A 678 -3.48 -0.55 6.75
C ALA A 678 -4.65 -0.56 7.74
N ALA A 679 -5.75 -1.26 7.42
CA ALA A 679 -6.89 -1.40 8.32
C ALA A 679 -6.52 -2.15 9.61
N THR A 680 -5.64 -3.16 9.50
CA THR A 680 -5.20 -3.95 10.65
C THR A 680 -4.28 -3.13 11.56
N TYR A 681 -3.31 -2.39 11.00
CA TYR A 681 -2.42 -1.53 11.78
C TYR A 681 -3.16 -0.32 12.39
N ALA A 682 -4.10 0.28 11.66
CA ALA A 682 -4.98 1.31 12.20
C ALA A 682 -5.82 0.77 13.37
N THR A 683 -6.37 -0.45 13.25
CA THR A 683 -7.09 -1.11 14.36
C THR A 683 -6.16 -1.41 15.53
N ALA A 684 -4.97 -1.96 15.29
CA ALA A 684 -4.01 -2.30 16.34
C ALA A 684 -3.51 -1.07 17.13
N ARG A 685 -3.41 0.09 16.48
CA ARG A 685 -3.07 1.33 17.18
C ARG A 685 -4.27 1.99 17.85
N VAL A 686 -5.45 1.98 17.23
CA VAL A 686 -6.57 2.80 17.68
C VAL A 686 -7.59 2.06 18.56
N ALA A 687 -7.79 0.75 18.38
CA ALA A 687 -8.62 -0.05 19.31
C ALA A 687 -7.98 -0.17 20.71
N GLU A 688 -6.65 -0.06 20.80
CA GLU A 688 -5.90 0.03 22.06
C GLU A 688 -5.49 1.47 22.45
N LEU A 689 -5.98 2.53 21.80
CA LEU A 689 -5.62 3.93 22.18
C LEU A 689 -6.13 4.40 23.57
N TYR A 690 -6.60 3.46 24.40
CA TYR A 690 -6.87 3.62 25.83
C TYR A 690 -5.94 2.81 26.78
N THR A 691 -5.04 1.93 26.30
CA THR A 691 -4.18 1.09 27.15
C THR A 691 -2.94 0.57 26.39
N PRO A 692 -1.74 0.42 27.02
CA PRO A 692 -1.57 -0.23 28.34
C PRO A 692 -1.18 0.72 29.48
N GLY A 693 -1.97 0.71 30.57
CA GLY A 693 -1.81 1.68 31.68
C GLY A 693 -2.64 1.42 32.97
N ALA A 694 -3.28 0.27 33.10
CA ALA A 694 -3.83 -0.32 34.34
C ALA A 694 -4.88 0.44 35.21
N ASN A 695 -6.02 -0.23 35.44
CA ASN A 695 -6.96 -0.11 36.58
C ASN A 695 -8.13 0.91 36.57
N ASN A 696 -8.75 1.23 35.43
CA ASN A 696 -10.01 2.00 35.41
C ASN A 696 -11.30 1.16 35.27
N GLY A 697 -11.39 0.09 36.07
CA GLY A 697 -12.65 -0.59 36.40
C GLY A 697 -13.40 -1.31 35.26
N PRO A 698 -14.53 -1.98 35.56
CA PRO A 698 -15.37 -2.61 34.55
C PRO A 698 -16.25 -1.55 33.86
N GLY A 699 -15.74 -0.91 32.81
CA GLY A 699 -16.52 0.04 32.00
C GLY A 699 -15.80 0.91 30.98
N ASN A 700 -14.46 1.04 31.05
CA ASN A 700 -13.70 2.02 30.25
C ASN A 700 -12.78 1.37 29.19
N VAL A 701 -13.36 0.55 28.32
CA VAL A 701 -12.73 0.12 27.05
C VAL A 701 -13.66 0.54 25.93
N ASP A 702 -13.12 1.16 24.89
CA ASP A 702 -13.89 1.40 23.66
C ASP A 702 -13.88 0.11 22.81
N ASP A 703 -14.69 -0.86 23.25
CA ASP A 703 -14.95 -2.14 22.55
C ASP A 703 -15.53 -1.95 21.11
N THR A 704 -15.63 -0.72 20.60
CA THR A 704 -16.54 -0.34 19.49
C THR A 704 -15.85 0.11 18.19
N LEU A 705 -14.52 0.20 18.16
CA LEU A 705 -13.77 0.53 16.93
C LEU A 705 -13.39 -0.73 16.15
N GLN A 706 -14.37 -1.27 15.43
CA GLN A 706 -14.24 -2.52 14.66
C GLN A 706 -14.68 -2.30 13.21
N TYR A 707 -13.78 -1.83 12.35
CA TYR A 707 -14.04 -1.72 10.91
C TYR A 707 -13.78 -3.06 10.20
N VAL A 708 -14.71 -3.44 9.33
CA VAL A 708 -14.66 -4.62 8.47
C VAL A 708 -14.32 -4.17 7.05
N VAL A 709 -13.39 -4.86 6.40
CA VAL A 709 -13.05 -4.65 4.99
C VAL A 709 -13.86 -5.61 4.12
N TYR A 710 -14.67 -5.05 3.23
CA TYR A 710 -15.36 -5.73 2.15
C TYR A 710 -14.58 -5.50 0.86
N GLY A 711 -14.46 -6.53 0.01
CA GLY A 711 -13.59 -6.52 -1.17
C GLY A 711 -12.23 -7.20 -0.90
N ASP A 712 -11.23 -6.86 -1.70
CA ASP A 712 -9.92 -7.55 -1.71
C ASP A 712 -8.91 -6.83 -0.79
N PRO A 713 -8.48 -7.45 0.34
CA PRO A 713 -7.59 -6.81 1.30
C PRO A 713 -6.18 -6.55 0.77
N ASN A 714 -5.75 -7.26 -0.27
CA ASN A 714 -4.39 -7.17 -0.83
C ASN A 714 -4.27 -6.07 -1.90
N VAL A 715 -5.34 -5.29 -2.12
CA VAL A 715 -5.35 -4.15 -3.06
C VAL A 715 -4.60 -2.96 -2.45
N HIS A 716 -3.80 -2.29 -3.27
CA HIS A 716 -3.21 -0.98 -2.97
C HIS A 716 -4.17 0.14 -3.39
N PHE A 717 -4.06 1.30 -2.74
CA PHE A 717 -4.86 2.47 -3.10
C PHE A 717 -4.38 3.11 -4.43
N VAL A 718 -5.34 3.46 -5.30
CA VAL A 718 -5.06 4.12 -6.59
C VAL A 718 -5.17 5.63 -6.39
N GLN A 719 -4.06 6.35 -6.57
CA GLN A 719 -4.00 7.80 -6.41
C GLN A 719 -4.70 8.55 -7.56
N PRO A 720 -5.20 9.79 -7.34
CA PRO A 720 -5.88 10.53 -8.39
C PRO A 720 -5.02 11.01 -9.58
N ASP A 721 -3.70 10.90 -9.47
CA ASP A 721 -2.73 11.18 -10.53
C ASP A 721 -2.21 9.91 -11.23
N TRP A 722 -2.76 8.75 -10.88
CA TRP A 722 -2.37 7.45 -11.44
C TRP A 722 -2.63 7.37 -12.95
N THR A 723 -1.67 6.80 -13.68
CA THR A 723 -1.76 6.56 -15.12
C THR A 723 -1.85 5.07 -15.41
N SER A 724 -2.75 4.70 -16.33
CA SER A 724 -2.90 3.32 -16.82
C SER A 724 -1.56 2.76 -17.32
N PRO A 725 -1.12 1.58 -16.86
CA PRO A 725 0.09 0.94 -17.37
C PRO A 725 -0.15 0.37 -18.77
N GLU A 726 0.85 0.48 -19.65
CA GLU A 726 0.82 -0.12 -20.98
C GLU A 726 0.72 -1.66 -20.88
N PRO A 727 -0.27 -2.30 -21.51
CA PRO A 727 -0.41 -3.75 -21.51
C PRO A 727 0.67 -4.40 -22.40
N LEU A 728 1.27 -5.49 -21.93
CA LEU A 728 2.32 -6.19 -22.65
C LEU A 728 1.75 -7.03 -23.81
N ALA A 729 2.49 -7.12 -24.91
CA ALA A 729 2.06 -7.88 -26.09
C ALA A 729 1.80 -9.37 -25.78
N ILE A 730 0.71 -9.91 -26.33
CA ILE A 730 0.48 -11.37 -26.42
C ILE A 730 1.46 -12.00 -27.43
N ASN A 731 1.41 -13.33 -27.60
CA ASN A 731 2.35 -14.09 -28.45
C ASN A 731 3.83 -14.04 -28.02
N VAL A 732 4.15 -13.51 -26.83
CA VAL A 732 5.48 -13.54 -26.22
C VAL A 732 5.67 -14.83 -25.41
N ASN A 733 6.84 -15.45 -25.49
CA ASN A 733 7.14 -16.70 -24.79
C ASN A 733 7.74 -16.46 -23.39
N TYR A 734 6.95 -16.75 -22.36
CA TYR A 734 7.28 -16.74 -20.93
C TYR A 734 7.58 -18.18 -20.47
N GLY A 735 8.83 -18.64 -20.63
CA GLY A 735 9.26 -19.94 -20.11
C GLY A 735 8.61 -21.19 -20.74
N GLY A 736 7.98 -21.05 -21.90
CA GLY A 736 7.23 -22.11 -22.59
C GLY A 736 5.74 -21.80 -22.71
N HIS A 737 5.20 -20.95 -21.83
CA HIS A 737 3.87 -20.35 -21.96
C HIS A 737 3.94 -19.19 -22.95
N GLN A 738 3.16 -19.24 -24.04
CA GLN A 738 3.06 -18.21 -25.06
C GLN A 738 1.58 -17.87 -25.25
N PRO A 739 1.02 -16.90 -24.50
CA PRO A 739 -0.39 -16.53 -24.56
C PRO A 739 -0.90 -16.31 -25.99
N ASP A 740 -1.99 -17.01 -26.34
CA ASP A 740 -2.61 -17.04 -27.67
C ASP A 740 -1.66 -17.45 -28.82
N LYS A 741 -0.71 -18.37 -28.54
CA LYS A 741 0.28 -18.90 -29.48
C LYS A 741 -0.35 -19.26 -30.84
N PRO A 742 0.34 -19.01 -31.97
CA PRO A 742 -0.20 -19.32 -33.29
C PRO A 742 -0.59 -20.81 -33.41
N PRO A 743 -1.74 -21.13 -34.05
CA PRO A 743 -2.30 -22.47 -34.05
C PRO A 743 -1.47 -23.49 -34.85
N HIS A 744 -0.49 -23.05 -35.65
CA HIS A 744 0.29 -23.90 -36.53
C HIS A 744 1.81 -23.65 -36.42
N SER A 745 2.60 -24.66 -36.81
CA SER A 745 4.06 -24.57 -36.88
C SER A 745 4.57 -25.11 -38.22
N PHE A 746 5.79 -24.72 -38.61
CA PHE A 746 6.41 -25.16 -39.86
C PHE A 746 7.28 -26.42 -39.70
N ILE A 747 7.24 -27.28 -40.71
CA ILE A 747 8.38 -28.15 -41.06
C ILE A 747 9.12 -27.50 -42.22
N VAL A 748 10.38 -27.13 -41.99
CA VAL A 748 11.24 -26.50 -43.00
C VAL A 748 12.40 -27.45 -43.34
N THR A 749 12.64 -27.68 -44.63
CA THR A 749 13.80 -28.41 -45.13
C THR A 749 14.64 -27.49 -46.01
N ILE A 750 15.94 -27.41 -45.72
CA ILE A 750 16.92 -26.58 -46.43
C ILE A 750 17.88 -27.50 -47.19
N ASN A 751 18.11 -27.26 -48.47
CA ASN A 751 19.00 -28.09 -49.28
C ASN A 751 19.74 -27.31 -50.39
N PRO A 752 21.09 -27.26 -50.38
CA PRO A 752 21.95 -27.68 -49.29
C PRO A 752 21.83 -26.71 -48.10
N ASP A 753 22.03 -27.24 -46.90
CA ASP A 753 22.18 -26.52 -45.63
C ASP A 753 23.60 -25.95 -45.44
N GLU A 754 24.58 -26.44 -46.21
CA GLU A 754 25.92 -25.86 -46.32
C GLU A 754 26.23 -25.34 -47.74
N ILE A 755 26.78 -24.12 -47.88
CA ILE A 755 27.20 -23.56 -49.17
C ILE A 755 28.65 -23.02 -49.14
N PRO A 756 29.43 -23.17 -50.23
CA PRO A 756 30.81 -22.68 -50.27
C PRO A 756 30.90 -21.16 -50.48
N ILE A 757 31.81 -20.53 -49.74
CA ILE A 757 32.15 -19.10 -49.85
C ILE A 757 32.58 -18.69 -51.27
N GLY A 758 32.09 -17.54 -51.74
CA GLY A 758 32.46 -16.95 -53.02
C GLY A 758 31.97 -17.71 -54.26
N VAL A 759 31.12 -18.73 -54.09
CA VAL A 759 30.59 -19.58 -55.16
C VAL A 759 29.07 -19.43 -55.22
N THR A 760 28.55 -19.09 -56.40
CA THR A 760 27.11 -19.02 -56.64
C THR A 760 26.48 -20.41 -56.46
N SER A 761 25.61 -20.51 -55.47
CA SER A 761 24.94 -21.75 -55.05
C SER A 761 23.42 -21.55 -55.10
N THR A 762 22.67 -22.61 -55.41
CA THR A 762 21.20 -22.58 -55.34
C THR A 762 20.75 -23.31 -54.08
N VAL A 763 20.17 -22.57 -53.14
CA VAL A 763 19.55 -23.14 -51.93
C VAL A 763 18.06 -23.31 -52.22
N GLN A 764 17.55 -24.52 -52.00
CA GLN A 764 16.13 -24.84 -52.07
C GLN A 764 15.58 -24.93 -50.64
N VAL A 765 14.44 -24.28 -50.41
CA VAL A 765 13.73 -24.33 -49.13
C VAL A 765 12.36 -24.93 -49.41
N ASN A 766 12.02 -26.01 -48.69
CA ASN A 766 10.69 -26.60 -48.69
C ASN A 766 10.02 -26.30 -47.34
N VAL A 767 8.86 -25.65 -47.38
CA VAL A 767 8.04 -25.33 -46.21
C VAL A 767 6.76 -26.15 -46.27
N LYS A 768 6.44 -26.80 -45.15
CA LYS A 768 5.23 -27.56 -44.92
C LYS A 768 4.61 -27.16 -43.59
N ASP A 769 3.33 -27.45 -43.49
CA ASP A 769 2.59 -27.49 -42.24
C ASP A 769 3.05 -28.69 -41.39
N ALA A 770 3.25 -28.49 -40.08
CA ALA A 770 3.78 -29.52 -39.20
C ALA A 770 2.79 -30.67 -38.92
N ASP A 771 1.51 -30.37 -38.71
CA ASP A 771 0.50 -31.36 -38.35
C ASP A 771 -0.01 -32.15 -39.58
N THR A 772 -0.29 -31.46 -40.69
CA THR A 772 -0.85 -32.08 -41.92
C THR A 772 0.21 -32.58 -42.90
N LEU A 773 1.47 -32.17 -42.75
CA LEU A 773 2.59 -32.44 -43.66
C LEU A 773 2.38 -31.89 -45.10
N LEU A 774 1.37 -31.05 -45.30
CA LEU A 774 1.04 -30.46 -46.60
C LEU A 774 1.96 -29.27 -46.92
N PRO A 775 2.30 -29.02 -48.20
CA PRO A 775 3.16 -27.90 -48.57
C PRO A 775 2.45 -26.54 -48.43
N LEU A 776 3.17 -25.53 -47.93
CA LEU A 776 2.61 -24.21 -47.65
C LEU A 776 3.14 -23.11 -48.57
N ILE A 777 2.29 -22.12 -48.83
CA ILE A 777 2.68 -20.80 -49.33
C ILE A 777 2.95 -19.93 -48.10
N ALA A 778 4.23 -19.62 -47.87
CA ALA A 778 4.77 -18.85 -46.76
C ALA A 778 5.90 -17.93 -47.27
N ASN A 779 6.13 -16.84 -46.58
CA ASN A 779 7.24 -15.94 -46.86
C ASN A 779 8.52 -16.55 -46.30
N VAL A 780 9.62 -16.47 -47.04
CA VAL A 780 10.93 -16.98 -46.63
C VAL A 780 11.96 -15.90 -46.92
N SER A 781 12.73 -15.52 -45.91
CA SER A 781 13.85 -14.59 -46.03
C SER A 781 15.16 -15.29 -45.67
N ILE A 782 16.27 -14.85 -46.27
CA ILE A 782 17.62 -15.28 -45.92
C ILE A 782 18.48 -14.04 -45.75
N SER A 783 19.12 -13.90 -44.58
CA SER A 783 19.89 -12.74 -44.20
C SER A 783 21.27 -13.10 -43.63
N GLY A 784 22.19 -12.15 -43.76
CA GLY A 784 23.56 -12.21 -43.24
C GLY A 784 24.29 -10.89 -43.52
N TRP A 785 25.61 -10.89 -43.32
CA TRP A 785 26.46 -9.72 -43.54
C TRP A 785 26.65 -9.38 -45.02
N GLY A 786 26.67 -10.40 -45.89
CA GLY A 786 26.83 -10.23 -47.33
C GLY A 786 25.67 -10.75 -48.19
N VAL A 787 24.59 -11.21 -47.56
CA VAL A 787 23.43 -11.83 -48.22
C VAL A 787 22.15 -11.23 -47.66
N SER A 788 21.25 -10.86 -48.56
CA SER A 788 19.86 -10.52 -48.25
C SER A 788 19.04 -10.93 -49.48
N ASP A 789 18.18 -11.92 -49.31
CA ASP A 789 17.30 -12.44 -50.35
C ASP A 789 15.96 -12.83 -49.70
N GLY A 790 14.88 -12.82 -50.47
CA GLY A 790 13.54 -12.99 -49.95
C GLY A 790 12.54 -13.36 -51.03
N GLY A 791 11.61 -14.25 -50.68
CA GLY A 791 10.63 -14.76 -51.63
C GLY A 791 9.51 -15.52 -50.94
N GLN A 792 8.58 -16.03 -51.74
CA GLN A 792 7.45 -16.81 -51.24
C GLN A 792 7.51 -18.22 -51.83
N THR A 793 7.20 -19.23 -51.03
CA THR A 793 7.07 -20.60 -51.53
C THR A 793 5.89 -20.75 -52.49
N ASN A 794 6.04 -21.59 -53.50
CA ASN A 794 4.97 -21.92 -54.42
C ASN A 794 3.95 -22.90 -53.80
N ALA A 795 2.87 -23.21 -54.52
CA ALA A 795 1.84 -24.18 -54.08
C ALA A 795 2.35 -25.62 -53.84
N GLY A 796 3.61 -25.92 -54.16
CA GLY A 796 4.29 -27.17 -53.78
C GLY A 796 5.19 -27.03 -52.55
N GLY A 797 5.14 -25.89 -51.85
CA GLY A 797 5.94 -25.57 -50.68
C GLY A 797 7.37 -25.13 -50.97
N ASN A 798 7.75 -24.87 -52.24
CA ASN A 798 9.15 -24.66 -52.61
C ASN A 798 9.46 -23.21 -52.99
N VAL A 799 10.58 -22.70 -52.50
CA VAL A 799 11.27 -21.50 -52.99
C VAL A 799 12.73 -21.85 -53.27
N SER A 800 13.41 -21.05 -54.09
CA SER A 800 14.83 -21.26 -54.40
C SER A 800 15.57 -19.95 -54.53
N PHE A 801 16.68 -19.83 -53.82
CA PHE A 801 17.52 -18.64 -53.72
C PHE A 801 18.85 -18.88 -54.43
N VAL A 802 19.37 -17.88 -55.13
CA VAL A 802 20.62 -17.98 -55.90
C VAL A 802 21.68 -17.11 -55.22
N ILE A 803 22.30 -17.69 -54.19
CA ILE A 803 23.13 -16.98 -53.22
C ILE A 803 24.60 -17.10 -53.62
N THR A 804 25.35 -16.00 -53.55
CA THR A 804 26.82 -16.01 -53.68
C THR A 804 27.41 -15.38 -52.42
N PRO A 805 27.64 -16.16 -51.34
CA PRO A 805 27.97 -15.59 -50.04
C PRO A 805 29.44 -15.09 -50.07
N PRO A 806 29.72 -13.80 -49.82
CA PRO A 806 31.08 -13.28 -49.89
C PRO A 806 31.92 -13.65 -48.67
N TYR A 807 31.29 -13.95 -47.53
CA TYR A 807 31.91 -14.21 -46.24
C TYR A 807 31.55 -15.60 -45.71
N GLY A 808 32.39 -16.16 -44.84
CA GLY A 808 32.12 -17.41 -44.14
C GLY A 808 31.37 -17.11 -42.85
N GLU A 809 30.06 -17.25 -42.88
CA GLU A 809 29.11 -16.93 -41.82
C GLU A 809 28.02 -18.00 -41.72
N ASN A 810 27.23 -17.96 -40.66
CA ASN A 810 25.93 -18.62 -40.63
C ASN A 810 24.90 -17.60 -41.14
N LEU A 811 24.20 -17.93 -42.21
CA LEU A 811 23.07 -17.12 -42.70
C LEU A 811 21.81 -17.54 -41.94
N THR A 812 21.05 -16.57 -41.44
CA THR A 812 19.75 -16.79 -40.82
C THR A 812 18.70 -16.92 -41.92
N LEU A 813 17.93 -17.99 -41.88
CA LEU A 813 16.74 -18.19 -42.71
C LEU A 813 15.51 -18.06 -41.82
N THR A 814 14.58 -17.19 -42.19
CA THR A 814 13.31 -17.01 -41.46
C THR A 814 12.14 -17.42 -42.35
N VAL A 815 11.15 -18.10 -41.79
CA VAL A 815 9.89 -18.44 -42.48
C VAL A 815 8.74 -17.86 -41.68
N GLU A 816 7.88 -17.10 -42.37
CA GLU A 816 6.77 -16.35 -41.79
C GLU A 816 5.48 -16.61 -42.58
N LYS A 817 4.38 -16.77 -41.85
CA LYS A 817 3.03 -16.86 -42.39
C LYS A 817 2.05 -16.49 -41.28
N GLU A 818 0.99 -15.78 -41.63
CA GLU A 818 -0.21 -15.62 -40.82
C GLU A 818 -0.68 -16.99 -40.28
N ASP A 819 -1.07 -17.04 -39.00
CA ASP A 819 -1.43 -18.22 -38.20
C ASP A 819 -0.31 -19.24 -37.90
N TYR A 820 0.95 -18.92 -38.18
CA TYR A 820 2.09 -19.83 -37.93
C TYR A 820 3.16 -19.22 -37.01
N ASP A 821 3.69 -20.06 -36.14
CA ASP A 821 4.96 -19.84 -35.43
C ASP A 821 6.08 -19.48 -36.41
N THR A 822 6.70 -18.32 -36.26
CA THR A 822 7.89 -17.95 -37.04
C THR A 822 9.00 -18.98 -36.85
N TYR A 823 9.47 -19.57 -37.95
CA TYR A 823 10.59 -20.50 -37.93
C TYR A 823 11.90 -19.76 -38.24
N GLU A 824 12.93 -20.01 -37.44
CA GLU A 824 14.31 -19.63 -37.76
C GLU A 824 15.19 -20.87 -37.97
N GLY A 825 16.04 -20.81 -38.99
CA GLY A 825 16.99 -21.85 -39.36
C GLY A 825 18.33 -21.25 -39.83
N ILE A 826 19.32 -22.11 -40.03
CA ILE A 826 20.69 -21.71 -40.36
C ILE A 826 21.14 -22.35 -41.67
N ILE A 827 21.81 -21.57 -42.53
CA ILE A 827 22.62 -22.06 -43.66
C ILE A 827 24.10 -21.75 -43.36
N THR A 828 24.96 -22.76 -43.31
CA THR A 828 26.38 -22.57 -42.96
C THR A 828 27.23 -22.29 -44.20
N VAL A 829 27.96 -21.16 -44.23
CA VAL A 829 28.88 -20.86 -45.32
C VAL A 829 30.28 -21.39 -45.04
N THR A 830 30.72 -22.38 -45.82
CA THR A 830 31.95 -23.13 -45.60
C THR A 830 33.11 -22.64 -46.49
N GLY A 831 34.33 -23.14 -46.20
CA GLY A 831 35.54 -22.86 -47.00
C GLY A 831 36.28 -21.55 -46.71
N GLY A 832 35.72 -20.66 -45.88
CA GLY A 832 36.36 -19.39 -45.51
C GLY A 832 37.67 -19.57 -44.73
N LEU A 833 38.69 -18.78 -45.09
CA LEU A 833 39.94 -18.64 -44.33
C LEU A 833 39.68 -17.95 -42.98
N ALA A 834 40.44 -18.29 -41.93
CA ALA A 834 40.31 -17.61 -40.64
C ALA A 834 40.71 -16.13 -40.73
N LEU A 835 39.82 -15.24 -40.30
CA LEU A 835 40.11 -13.83 -40.07
C LEU A 835 40.42 -13.64 -38.58
N SER A 836 41.50 -12.91 -38.28
CA SER A 836 41.88 -12.55 -36.91
C SER A 836 41.91 -11.04 -36.78
N GLY A 837 41.68 -10.51 -35.58
CA GLY A 837 41.57 -9.09 -35.34
C GLY A 837 40.97 -8.77 -33.98
N THR A 838 40.58 -7.52 -33.80
CA THR A 838 39.81 -7.03 -32.65
C THR A 838 38.74 -6.08 -33.14
N ILE A 839 37.58 -6.09 -32.47
CA ILE A 839 36.59 -5.01 -32.54
C ILE A 839 36.47 -4.45 -31.12
N THR A 840 36.47 -3.12 -30.98
CA THR A 840 36.29 -2.45 -29.70
C THR A 840 35.29 -1.30 -29.85
N ALA A 841 34.36 -1.21 -28.91
CA ALA A 841 33.45 -0.07 -28.78
C ALA A 841 33.95 0.92 -27.72
N SER A 842 33.46 2.15 -27.83
CA SER A 842 33.69 3.21 -26.84
C SER A 842 32.64 4.31 -27.02
N VAL A 843 32.45 5.13 -25.97
CA VAL A 843 31.75 6.42 -26.07
C VAL A 843 32.81 7.51 -25.84
N PRO A 844 33.47 8.02 -26.90
CA PRO A 844 34.70 8.82 -26.74
C PRO A 844 34.50 10.12 -25.97
N SER A 845 33.33 10.75 -26.12
CA SER A 845 32.91 11.96 -25.39
C SER A 845 32.84 11.75 -23.88
N LEU A 846 32.61 10.52 -23.43
CA LEU A 846 32.48 10.13 -22.03
C LEU A 846 33.63 9.24 -21.53
N GLY A 847 34.65 8.97 -22.35
CA GLY A 847 35.77 8.08 -22.02
C GLY A 847 35.42 6.59 -21.82
N VAL A 848 34.13 6.20 -21.84
CA VAL A 848 33.66 4.82 -21.63
C VAL A 848 34.20 3.88 -22.72
N GLN A 849 34.58 2.66 -22.33
CA GLN A 849 35.15 1.63 -23.22
C GLN A 849 34.36 0.33 -23.13
N GLY A 850 34.34 -0.44 -24.23
CA GLY A 850 33.72 -1.77 -24.29
C GLY A 850 32.23 -1.77 -24.61
N VAL A 851 31.51 -0.68 -24.33
CA VAL A 851 30.06 -0.53 -24.55
C VAL A 851 29.73 0.72 -25.37
N LEU A 852 28.47 0.83 -25.79
CA LEU A 852 27.85 2.02 -26.36
C LEU A 852 26.67 2.46 -25.47
N ALA A 853 26.12 3.65 -25.71
CA ALA A 853 24.98 4.20 -24.99
C ALA A 853 23.91 4.75 -25.95
N PRO A 854 22.61 4.63 -25.65
CA PRO A 854 21.55 5.12 -26.52
C PRO A 854 21.57 6.66 -26.59
N SER A 855 21.26 7.21 -27.76
CA SER A 855 21.28 8.66 -28.08
C SER A 855 22.64 9.36 -27.93
N ILE A 856 23.72 8.66 -27.57
CA ILE A 856 25.07 9.24 -27.44
C ILE A 856 25.99 8.72 -28.57
N GLU A 857 26.74 9.62 -29.19
CA GLU A 857 27.69 9.26 -30.25
C GLU A 857 28.86 8.43 -29.68
N GLY A 858 28.93 7.17 -30.10
CA GLY A 858 30.01 6.24 -29.83
C GLY A 858 30.88 5.96 -31.05
N MET A 859 31.96 5.20 -30.83
CA MET A 859 32.92 4.83 -31.86
C MET A 859 33.22 3.32 -31.79
N ILE A 860 33.03 2.64 -32.92
CA ILE A 860 33.45 1.24 -33.10
C ILE A 860 34.74 1.25 -33.93
N ASN A 861 35.77 0.56 -33.42
CA ASN A 861 37.06 0.40 -34.05
C ASN A 861 37.32 -1.07 -34.37
N GLY A 862 37.73 -1.36 -35.60
CA GLY A 862 38.11 -2.69 -36.07
C GLY A 862 39.58 -2.73 -36.48
N THR A 863 40.36 -3.70 -36.00
CA THR A 863 41.75 -3.91 -36.44
C THR A 863 41.99 -5.36 -36.86
N SER A 864 42.84 -5.57 -37.86
CA SER A 864 43.25 -6.90 -38.31
C SER A 864 44.66 -6.87 -38.91
N PRO A 865 45.52 -7.88 -38.66
CA PRO A 865 46.75 -8.06 -39.42
C PRO A 865 46.50 -8.36 -40.92
N THR A 866 45.29 -8.78 -41.29
CA THR A 866 44.89 -8.99 -42.68
C THR A 866 44.31 -7.69 -43.24
N SER A 867 45.05 -7.00 -44.11
CA SER A 867 44.60 -5.73 -44.67
C SER A 867 43.43 -5.89 -45.67
N SER A 868 42.73 -4.79 -45.91
CA SER A 868 41.60 -4.70 -46.86
C SER A 868 40.37 -5.50 -46.45
N PHE A 869 39.65 -5.01 -45.44
CA PHE A 869 38.39 -5.57 -44.92
C PHE A 869 37.33 -4.46 -44.77
N THR A 870 36.11 -4.86 -44.46
CA THR A 870 34.99 -3.98 -44.09
C THR A 870 34.70 -4.17 -42.60
N LEU A 871 34.60 -3.08 -41.84
CA LEU A 871 33.99 -3.08 -40.52
C LEU A 871 32.50 -2.77 -40.72
N ALA A 872 31.61 -3.58 -40.17
CA ALA A 872 30.16 -3.36 -40.23
C ALA A 872 29.54 -3.52 -38.84
N ALA A 873 28.41 -2.85 -38.62
CA ALA A 873 27.66 -2.88 -37.36
C ALA A 873 26.15 -2.79 -37.64
N LYS A 874 25.35 -3.62 -36.96
CA LYS A 874 23.89 -3.71 -37.07
C LYS A 874 23.24 -3.94 -35.72
N GLY A 875 22.07 -3.32 -35.48
CA GLY A 875 21.30 -3.42 -34.23
C GLY A 875 21.13 -2.07 -33.53
N CYS A 876 20.17 -1.97 -32.60
CA CYS A 876 19.90 -0.75 -31.84
C CYS A 876 19.78 0.54 -32.69
N GLY A 877 19.12 0.46 -33.86
CA GLY A 877 18.98 1.59 -34.80
C GLY A 877 20.20 1.88 -35.69
N ILE A 878 21.29 1.12 -35.55
CA ILE A 878 22.48 1.21 -36.41
C ILE A 878 22.38 0.18 -37.54
N ASP A 879 22.62 0.62 -38.78
CA ASP A 879 23.02 -0.24 -39.92
C ASP A 879 24.07 0.52 -40.74
N MET A 880 25.34 0.22 -40.50
CA MET A 880 26.46 0.98 -41.05
C MET A 880 27.64 0.08 -41.41
N SER A 881 28.46 0.51 -42.37
CA SER A 881 29.73 -0.15 -42.69
C SER A 881 30.78 0.80 -43.25
N VAL A 882 32.05 0.48 -43.01
CA VAL A 882 33.23 1.24 -43.46
C VAL A 882 34.26 0.28 -44.05
N ASN A 883 34.63 0.52 -45.31
CA ASN A 883 35.69 -0.21 -46.01
C ASN A 883 37.06 0.41 -45.70
N THR A 884 38.05 -0.43 -45.40
CA THR A 884 39.47 -0.01 -45.33
C THR A 884 40.32 -0.74 -46.37
N THR A 885 41.47 -0.16 -46.72
CA THR A 885 42.56 -0.83 -47.45
C THR A 885 43.76 -1.17 -46.55
N THR A 886 43.77 -0.66 -45.31
CA THR A 886 44.81 -0.89 -44.31
C THR A 886 44.42 -2.06 -43.39
N GLY A 887 45.11 -2.21 -42.26
CA GLY A 887 44.75 -3.14 -41.18
C GLY A 887 43.82 -2.54 -40.12
N SER A 888 43.19 -1.38 -40.36
CA SER A 888 42.29 -0.73 -39.39
C SER A 888 41.15 0.04 -40.05
N ALA A 889 39.98 0.04 -39.41
CA ALA A 889 38.80 0.81 -39.77
C ALA A 889 38.13 1.36 -38.50
N SER A 890 37.44 2.48 -38.62
CA SER A 890 36.73 3.15 -37.52
C SER A 890 35.42 3.71 -38.05
N MET A 891 34.38 3.71 -37.22
CA MET A 891 33.07 4.29 -37.54
C MET A 891 32.45 4.95 -36.31
N MET A 892 31.85 6.12 -36.52
CA MET A 892 31.00 6.78 -35.53
C MET A 892 29.59 6.22 -35.65
N VAL A 893 28.93 5.98 -34.53
CA VAL A 893 27.58 5.41 -34.45
C VAL A 893 26.81 6.07 -33.30
N THR A 894 25.51 6.27 -33.47
CA THR A 894 24.62 6.71 -32.38
C THR A 894 23.49 5.69 -32.27
N PRO A 895 23.51 4.77 -31.29
CA PRO A 895 22.41 3.84 -31.07
C PRO A 895 21.11 4.59 -30.74
N ALA A 896 19.97 4.12 -31.24
CA ALA A 896 18.66 4.68 -30.94
C ALA A 896 18.03 4.09 -29.67
N SER A 897 18.37 2.84 -29.32
CA SER A 897 17.80 2.09 -28.20
C SER A 897 18.86 1.28 -27.47
N VAL A 898 18.53 0.77 -26.28
CA VAL A 898 19.33 -0.26 -25.59
C VAL A 898 19.30 -1.60 -26.35
N GLY A 899 20.17 -2.53 -25.96
CA GLY A 899 20.23 -3.88 -26.51
C GLY A 899 21.63 -4.29 -26.97
N THR A 900 21.73 -5.03 -28.08
CA THR A 900 23.00 -5.49 -28.65
C THR A 900 23.19 -4.95 -30.06
N VAL A 901 24.38 -4.37 -30.31
CA VAL A 901 24.90 -4.10 -31.65
C VAL A 901 25.82 -5.26 -32.02
N HIS A 902 25.42 -6.03 -33.03
CA HIS A 902 26.29 -7.01 -33.65
C HIS A 902 27.27 -6.25 -34.56
N ALA A 903 28.57 -6.39 -34.33
CA ALA A 903 29.61 -5.84 -35.20
C ALA A 903 30.47 -6.95 -35.80
N ALA A 904 31.08 -6.68 -36.95
CA ALA A 904 31.85 -7.69 -37.68
C ALA A 904 32.99 -7.11 -38.51
N LEU A 905 34.10 -7.87 -38.57
CA LEU A 905 35.10 -7.71 -39.64
C LEU A 905 34.75 -8.67 -40.77
N LEU A 906 34.55 -8.11 -41.95
CA LEU A 906 34.11 -8.82 -43.16
C LEU A 906 35.20 -8.74 -44.23
N LYS A 907 35.55 -9.86 -44.84
CA LYS A 907 36.51 -9.88 -45.94
C LYS A 907 36.20 -11.02 -46.90
N GLY A 908 36.09 -10.70 -48.20
CA GLY A 908 35.79 -11.69 -49.24
C GLY A 908 36.74 -12.88 -49.20
N GLY A 909 36.20 -14.10 -49.08
CA GLY A 909 36.98 -15.34 -48.98
C GLY A 909 37.44 -15.72 -47.56
N TYR A 910 37.04 -14.97 -46.53
CA TYR A 910 37.36 -15.23 -45.12
C TYR A 910 36.08 -15.46 -44.31
N ARG A 911 36.23 -16.13 -43.16
CA ARG A 911 35.20 -16.21 -42.13
C ARG A 911 34.97 -14.83 -41.53
N VAL A 912 33.71 -14.53 -41.19
CA VAL A 912 33.36 -13.36 -40.41
C VAL A 912 34.03 -13.44 -39.04
N MET A 913 34.54 -12.32 -38.56
CA MET A 913 34.97 -12.17 -37.17
C MET A 913 33.94 -11.28 -36.46
N PRO A 914 32.91 -11.85 -35.82
CA PRO A 914 31.89 -11.10 -35.12
C PRO A 914 32.39 -10.61 -33.76
N GLN A 915 31.73 -9.58 -33.24
CA GLN A 915 31.83 -9.10 -31.87
C GLN A 915 30.50 -8.43 -31.51
N ASP A 916 29.84 -8.95 -30.49
CA ASP A 916 28.66 -8.29 -29.93
C ASP A 916 29.09 -7.16 -28.99
N ILE A 917 28.36 -6.05 -29.05
CA ILE A 917 28.62 -4.83 -28.31
C ILE A 917 27.32 -4.45 -27.60
N SER A 918 27.34 -4.43 -26.27
CA SER A 918 26.19 -4.00 -25.48
C SER A 918 25.96 -2.50 -25.62
N VAL A 919 24.68 -2.12 -25.78
CA VAL A 919 24.18 -0.75 -25.67
C VAL A 919 23.43 -0.66 -24.35
N LEU A 920 23.99 0.07 -23.39
CA LEU A 920 23.48 0.18 -22.03
C LEU A 920 23.06 1.62 -21.74
N VAL A 921 22.09 1.80 -20.84
CA VAL A 921 21.86 3.10 -20.19
C VAL A 921 23.06 3.38 -19.29
N LEU A 922 23.59 4.60 -19.34
CA LEU A 922 24.66 5.06 -18.45
C LEU A 922 24.07 5.84 -17.27
N HIS A 923 24.78 5.87 -16.15
CA HIS A 923 24.30 6.45 -14.89
C HIS A 923 25.07 7.72 -14.52
N LEU A 924 24.39 8.65 -13.84
CA LEU A 924 24.93 9.94 -13.43
C LEU A 924 25.35 9.92 -11.96
N GLY A 925 26.63 10.15 -11.69
CA GLY A 925 27.13 10.34 -10.34
C GLY A 925 26.94 11.78 -9.89
N ILE A 926 26.21 11.97 -8.79
CA ILE A 926 25.94 13.28 -8.19
C ILE A 926 26.88 13.51 -7.01
N SER A 927 27.52 14.67 -6.95
CA SER A 927 28.27 15.13 -5.77
C SER A 927 28.03 16.62 -5.53
N TYR A 928 27.93 17.05 -4.28
CA TYR A 928 27.54 18.41 -3.95
C TYR A 928 28.24 18.96 -2.71
N SER A 929 28.29 20.29 -2.59
CA SER A 929 28.85 21.00 -1.43
C SER A 929 28.12 22.34 -1.23
N PRO A 930 27.71 22.70 0.01
CA PRO A 930 27.96 21.99 1.26
C PRO A 930 27.16 20.67 1.39
N PRO A 931 27.56 19.74 2.28
CA PRO A 931 26.82 18.49 2.51
C PRO A 931 25.46 18.70 3.20
N SER A 932 25.25 19.88 3.80
CA SER A 932 23.98 20.29 4.39
C SER A 932 23.76 21.80 4.29
N LEU A 933 22.49 22.20 4.29
CA LEU A 933 22.01 23.57 4.32
C LEU A 933 21.41 23.93 5.68
N VAL A 934 21.07 25.21 5.89
CA VAL A 934 20.52 25.78 7.12
C VAL A 934 19.31 26.65 6.79
N VAL A 935 18.18 26.40 7.48
CA VAL A 935 16.91 27.12 7.24
C VAL A 935 17.01 28.63 7.39
N ASN A 936 16.20 29.34 6.61
CA ASN A 936 16.07 30.80 6.56
C ASN A 936 17.38 31.55 6.23
N GLN A 937 18.34 30.89 5.56
CA GLN A 937 19.56 31.52 5.06
C GLN A 937 19.71 31.32 3.55
N GLU A 938 20.03 32.38 2.83
CA GLU A 938 20.46 32.27 1.45
C GLU A 938 21.83 31.58 1.41
N GLN A 939 21.88 30.41 0.79
CA GLN A 939 23.07 29.58 0.67
C GLN A 939 23.27 29.16 -0.78
N THR A 940 24.41 28.51 -1.03
CA THR A 940 24.79 28.04 -2.34
C THR A 940 25.13 26.57 -2.28
N VAL A 941 24.46 25.77 -3.11
CA VAL A 941 24.85 24.41 -3.44
C VAL A 941 25.65 24.45 -4.73
N ASN A 942 26.89 23.99 -4.70
CA ASN A 942 27.63 23.65 -5.91
C ASN A 942 27.42 22.15 -6.16
N VAL A 943 26.83 21.78 -7.29
CA VAL A 943 26.61 20.39 -7.71
C VAL A 943 27.57 20.07 -8.84
N THR A 944 28.21 18.90 -8.77
CA THR A 944 29.10 18.35 -9.80
C THR A 944 28.57 16.99 -10.25
N VAL A 945 28.35 16.86 -11.55
CA VAL A 945 27.78 15.67 -12.20
C VAL A 945 28.84 14.98 -13.04
N ASN A 946 28.96 13.66 -12.91
CA ASN A 946 29.81 12.81 -13.74
C ASN A 946 29.07 11.59 -14.31
N CYS A 947 29.64 10.91 -15.29
CA CYS A 947 29.24 9.55 -15.69
C CYS A 947 29.92 8.57 -14.73
N THR A 948 29.15 7.69 -14.08
CA THR A 948 29.68 6.78 -13.06
C THR A 948 30.68 5.77 -13.65
N GLU A 949 30.45 5.34 -14.89
CA GLU A 949 31.20 4.30 -15.59
C GLU A 949 32.61 4.74 -16.01
N SER A 950 32.89 6.05 -16.02
CA SER A 950 34.19 6.62 -16.42
C SER A 950 34.76 7.71 -15.52
N GLY A 951 33.93 8.30 -14.65
CA GLY A 951 34.25 9.50 -13.88
C GLY A 951 34.31 10.79 -14.71
N THR A 952 33.90 10.78 -15.99
CA THR A 952 33.93 11.97 -16.87
C THR A 952 32.84 12.95 -16.46
N LEU A 953 33.21 14.23 -16.32
CA LEU A 953 32.31 15.32 -15.94
C LEU A 953 31.32 15.64 -17.07
N ILE A 954 30.04 15.87 -16.73
CA ILE A 954 28.94 15.98 -17.70
C ILE A 954 28.49 17.43 -17.87
N GLU A 955 28.75 18.01 -19.04
CA GLU A 955 28.21 19.31 -19.47
C GLU A 955 26.74 19.16 -19.95
N GLY A 956 25.91 20.16 -19.61
CA GLY A 956 24.54 20.24 -20.08
C GLY A 956 23.54 19.30 -19.39
N ALA A 957 23.85 18.79 -18.19
CA ALA A 957 22.88 18.09 -17.35
C ALA A 957 22.01 19.10 -16.60
N THR A 958 20.70 18.87 -16.59
CA THR A 958 19.75 19.67 -15.80
C THR A 958 19.81 19.17 -14.36
N VAL A 959 20.05 20.08 -13.42
CA VAL A 959 20.09 19.81 -11.98
C VAL A 959 18.99 20.64 -11.33
N THR A 960 18.05 19.95 -10.68
CA THR A 960 16.95 20.57 -9.94
C THR A 960 17.08 20.24 -8.47
N ILE A 961 17.06 21.24 -7.60
CA ILE A 961 16.91 21.06 -6.14
C ILE A 961 15.49 21.44 -5.74
N SER A 962 14.74 20.46 -5.24
CA SER A 962 13.32 20.58 -4.86
C SER A 962 13.07 20.06 -3.45
N GLY A 963 12.09 20.63 -2.76
CA GLY A 963 11.77 20.30 -1.36
C GLY A 963 12.36 21.29 -0.35
N CYS A 964 12.03 21.12 0.93
CA CYS A 964 12.41 22.07 2.01
C CYS A 964 12.03 23.54 1.75
N GLY A 965 10.99 23.78 0.93
CA GLY A 965 10.55 25.11 0.51
C GLY A 965 11.37 25.74 -0.63
N MET A 966 12.22 24.96 -1.29
CA MET A 966 13.06 25.36 -2.42
C MET A 966 12.56 24.67 -3.70
N ASN A 967 12.68 25.35 -4.85
CA ASN A 967 12.56 24.74 -6.17
C ASN A 967 13.42 25.57 -7.14
N GLU A 968 14.68 25.17 -7.31
CA GLU A 968 15.65 25.88 -8.15
C GLU A 968 16.25 24.91 -9.18
N THR A 969 16.38 25.35 -10.42
CA THR A 969 16.91 24.55 -11.54
C THR A 969 18.04 25.27 -12.24
N ASN A 970 19.13 24.56 -12.52
CA ASN A 970 20.25 25.09 -13.29
C ASN A 970 20.91 23.97 -14.12
N VAL A 971 21.81 24.33 -15.03
CA VAL A 971 22.47 23.39 -15.96
C VAL A 971 23.98 23.37 -15.69
N THR A 972 24.62 22.20 -15.84
CA THR A 972 26.07 22.05 -15.65
C THR A 972 26.91 22.65 -16.79
N ASP A 973 28.04 23.26 -16.42
CA ASP A 973 29.02 23.84 -17.34
C ASP A 973 29.97 22.80 -17.94
N ALA A 974 30.94 23.26 -18.74
CA ALA A 974 32.00 22.42 -19.35
C ALA A 974 32.92 21.70 -18.35
N ASN A 975 32.80 21.98 -17.04
CA ASN A 975 33.49 21.27 -15.95
C ASN A 975 32.52 20.33 -15.20
N GLY A 976 31.32 20.08 -15.73
CA GLY A 976 30.27 19.30 -15.09
C GLY A 976 29.72 19.93 -13.81
N MET A 977 29.93 21.23 -13.58
CA MET A 977 29.51 21.90 -12.35
C MET A 977 28.36 22.86 -12.60
N THR A 978 27.44 22.96 -11.65
CA THR A 978 26.46 24.05 -11.58
C THR A 978 26.32 24.60 -10.18
N ARG A 979 25.70 25.78 -10.09
CA ARG A 979 25.51 26.52 -8.83
C ARG A 979 24.04 26.86 -8.67
N LEU A 980 23.45 26.41 -7.57
CA LEU A 980 22.09 26.71 -7.17
C LEU A 980 22.16 27.61 -5.93
N THR A 981 21.58 28.81 -6.02
CA THR A 981 21.42 29.71 -4.86
C THR A 981 20.02 29.46 -4.31
N VAL A 982 19.94 29.07 -3.05
CA VAL A 982 18.70 28.58 -2.43
C VAL A 982 18.51 29.18 -1.05
N THR A 983 17.26 29.38 -0.63
CA THR A 983 16.91 29.76 0.74
C THR A 983 15.92 28.73 1.28
N PRO A 984 16.36 27.65 1.95
CA PRO A 984 15.45 26.67 2.52
C PRO A 984 14.56 27.32 3.58
N LEU A 985 13.26 27.05 3.50
CA LEU A 985 12.26 27.58 4.44
C LEU A 985 11.91 26.57 5.53
N VAL A 986 12.19 25.29 5.29
CA VAL A 986 11.91 24.17 6.20
C VAL A 986 13.13 23.23 6.24
N ASN A 987 13.43 22.66 7.40
CA ASN A 987 14.43 21.62 7.59
C ASN A 987 13.93 20.26 7.08
N GLY A 988 14.84 19.30 6.86
CA GLY A 988 14.52 17.98 6.33
C GLY A 988 15.49 17.59 5.23
N TYR A 989 15.02 16.91 4.19
CA TYR A 989 15.80 16.63 2.99
C TYR A 989 15.20 17.37 1.79
N ALA A 990 16.05 17.93 0.96
CA ALA A 990 15.69 18.37 -0.39
C ALA A 990 16.29 17.37 -1.39
N THR A 991 15.53 17.03 -2.41
CA THR A 991 15.98 16.15 -3.49
C THR A 991 16.74 16.98 -4.53
N ILE A 992 17.94 16.52 -4.89
CA ILE A 992 18.70 16.97 -6.05
C ILE A 992 18.49 15.93 -7.14
N THR A 993 17.61 16.21 -8.08
CA THR A 993 17.38 15.37 -9.28
C THR A 993 18.30 15.86 -10.40
N VAL A 994 18.91 14.94 -11.14
CA VAL A 994 19.78 15.23 -12.28
C VAL A 994 19.30 14.45 -13.50
N GLN A 995 19.00 15.16 -14.57
CA GLN A 995 18.51 14.59 -15.83
C GLN A 995 19.45 14.94 -16.98
N ARG A 996 19.75 13.94 -17.83
CA ARG A 996 20.52 14.13 -19.06
C ARG A 996 20.10 13.10 -20.11
N SER A 997 19.56 13.57 -21.24
CA SER A 997 19.26 12.70 -22.39
C SER A 997 20.47 11.83 -22.77
N GLY A 998 20.25 10.51 -22.81
CA GLY A 998 21.28 9.47 -23.01
C GLY A 998 21.72 8.74 -21.72
N PHE A 999 21.26 9.20 -20.55
CA PHE A 999 21.50 8.59 -19.25
C PHE A 999 20.17 8.21 -18.57
N ALA A 1000 20.26 7.41 -17.50
CA ALA A 1000 19.19 7.31 -16.51
C ALA A 1000 19.02 8.65 -15.78
N ASP A 1001 17.80 8.95 -15.36
CA ASP A 1001 17.55 10.02 -14.40
C ASP A 1001 17.97 9.55 -13.00
N GLU A 1002 18.66 10.42 -12.26
CA GLU A 1002 19.29 10.08 -10.99
C GLU A 1002 18.93 11.12 -9.93
N GLU A 1003 18.83 10.71 -8.66
CA GLU A 1003 18.53 11.61 -7.57
C GLU A 1003 19.32 11.34 -6.28
N THR A 1004 19.47 12.36 -5.45
CA THR A 1004 20.12 12.26 -4.15
C THR A 1004 19.57 13.31 -3.18
N SER A 1005 19.67 13.06 -1.87
CA SER A 1005 19.08 13.94 -0.85
C SER A 1005 20.14 14.82 -0.16
N ILE A 1006 19.98 16.14 -0.22
CA ILE A 1006 20.76 17.09 0.60
C ILE A 1006 20.02 17.41 1.89
N LEU A 1007 20.71 17.28 3.03
CA LEU A 1007 20.17 17.58 4.35
C LEU A 1007 20.02 19.10 4.56
N VAL A 1008 18.92 19.52 5.16
CA VAL A 1008 18.65 20.91 5.57
C VAL A 1008 18.37 20.93 7.06
N THR A 1009 19.14 21.72 7.82
CA THR A 1009 19.10 21.73 9.29
C THR A 1009 18.61 23.05 9.88
N LYS A 1010 18.14 23.01 11.13
CA LYS A 1010 17.91 24.22 11.93
C LYS A 1010 19.22 24.89 12.37
N ALA A 1011 19.20 26.21 12.51
CA ALA A 1011 20.27 26.95 13.21
C ALA A 1011 20.16 26.71 14.73
N ASN A 1012 21.29 26.60 15.45
CA ASN A 1012 21.24 26.47 16.92
C ASN A 1012 21.14 27.85 17.59
N MET A 1013 20.70 27.86 18.85
CA MET A 1013 20.73 29.05 19.70
C MET A 1013 21.85 28.95 20.75
N THR A 1014 22.55 30.06 20.99
CA THR A 1014 23.36 30.23 22.20
C THR A 1014 22.54 30.96 23.26
N VAL A 1015 22.51 30.41 24.48
CA VAL A 1015 21.78 30.98 25.62
C VAL A 1015 22.77 31.32 26.72
N GLU A 1016 22.83 32.59 27.11
CA GLU A 1016 23.77 33.10 28.11
C GLU A 1016 23.03 33.82 29.24
N THR A 1017 23.52 33.62 30.47
CA THR A 1017 22.97 34.24 31.69
C THR A 1017 24.09 34.85 32.53
N ILE A 1018 23.82 35.99 33.16
CA ILE A 1018 24.82 36.72 33.96
C ILE A 1018 24.47 36.65 35.45
N GLY A 1019 25.31 35.97 36.24
CA GLY A 1019 25.29 36.01 37.71
C GLY A 1019 25.20 34.64 38.41
N GLU A 1020 25.62 34.60 39.68
CA GLU A 1020 25.33 33.50 40.62
C GLU A 1020 24.16 33.93 41.53
N MET A 1021 23.29 32.98 41.88
CA MET A 1021 22.08 33.21 42.68
C MET A 1021 22.27 32.71 44.12
N GLN A 1022 21.62 33.36 45.08
CA GLN A 1022 21.60 32.94 46.49
C GLN A 1022 20.20 32.50 46.90
N VAL A 1023 20.10 31.50 47.80
CA VAL A 1023 18.83 31.07 48.37
C VAL A 1023 18.12 32.23 49.08
N ASN A 1024 16.81 32.34 48.86
CA ASN A 1024 15.90 33.38 49.35
C ASN A 1024 16.21 34.82 48.89
N GLN A 1025 17.15 35.01 47.95
CA GLN A 1025 17.44 36.33 47.38
C GLN A 1025 16.66 36.56 46.08
N GLN A 1026 15.79 37.56 46.06
CA GLN A 1026 15.08 37.99 44.86
C GLN A 1026 15.98 38.88 43.99
N LEU A 1027 16.28 38.46 42.75
CA LEU A 1027 17.11 39.21 41.81
C LEU A 1027 16.55 39.13 40.37
N PRO A 1028 16.74 40.18 39.55
CA PRO A 1028 16.53 40.08 38.11
C PRO A 1028 17.69 39.31 37.45
N VAL A 1029 17.35 38.32 36.63
CA VAL A 1029 18.29 37.62 35.75
C VAL A 1029 17.96 37.95 34.31
N THR A 1030 18.94 38.47 33.58
CA THR A 1030 18.85 38.68 32.14
C THR A 1030 19.40 37.45 31.40
N VAL A 1031 18.60 36.93 30.48
CA VAL A 1031 18.94 35.84 29.57
C VAL A 1031 19.09 36.41 28.16
N TYR A 1032 20.19 36.10 27.49
CA TYR A 1032 20.46 36.46 26.10
C TYR A 1032 20.32 35.23 25.21
N VAL A 1033 19.68 35.38 24.04
CA VAL A 1033 19.44 34.32 23.07
C VAL A 1033 19.87 34.81 21.68
N ASN A 1034 20.94 34.24 21.15
CA ASN A 1034 21.52 34.61 19.85
C ASN A 1034 21.59 33.41 18.91
N ASN A 1035 21.61 33.67 17.60
CA ASN A 1035 21.84 32.67 16.57
C ASN A 1035 23.30 32.20 16.64
N SER A 1036 23.53 30.91 16.86
CA SER A 1036 24.87 30.34 17.05
C SER A 1036 25.78 30.46 15.82
N PHE A 1037 25.19 30.65 14.63
CA PHE A 1037 25.90 30.68 13.35
C PHE A 1037 26.21 32.11 12.90
N THR A 1038 25.26 33.05 13.05
CA THR A 1038 25.45 34.46 12.64
C THR A 1038 25.90 35.37 13.79
N GLY A 1039 25.64 34.99 15.04
CA GLY A 1039 25.85 35.82 16.23
C GLY A 1039 24.77 36.89 16.47
N GLU A 1040 23.76 36.98 15.59
CA GLU A 1040 22.70 37.98 15.67
C GLU A 1040 21.65 37.62 16.75
N PRO A 1041 21.03 38.61 17.40
CA PRO A 1041 19.99 38.40 18.42
C PRO A 1041 18.72 37.72 17.85
N ILE A 1042 18.08 36.87 18.65
CA ILE A 1042 16.83 36.18 18.28
C ILE A 1042 15.67 36.76 19.08
N ASP A 1043 14.73 37.39 18.36
CA ASP A 1043 13.51 37.96 18.94
C ASP A 1043 12.36 36.95 19.01
N ASN A 1044 11.50 37.14 20.01
CA ASN A 1044 10.35 36.29 20.32
C ASN A 1044 10.75 34.82 20.58
N ALA A 1045 11.94 34.59 21.14
CA ALA A 1045 12.32 33.30 21.70
C ALA A 1045 11.75 33.19 23.12
N THR A 1046 11.02 32.12 23.39
CA THR A 1046 10.45 31.85 24.71
C THR A 1046 11.54 31.29 25.61
N VAL A 1047 11.81 31.97 26.72
CA VAL A 1047 12.76 31.58 27.74
C VAL A 1047 12.03 31.15 29.00
N SER A 1048 12.41 30.01 29.57
CA SER A 1048 11.85 29.46 30.81
C SER A 1048 12.96 29.15 31.81
N ILE A 1049 12.72 29.45 33.09
CA ILE A 1049 13.62 29.14 34.21
C ILE A 1049 12.88 28.27 35.22
N SER A 1050 13.48 27.13 35.58
CA SER A 1050 12.88 26.16 36.51
C SER A 1050 13.90 25.52 37.47
N GLY A 1051 13.40 24.95 38.58
CA GLY A 1051 14.18 24.32 39.63
C GLY A 1051 14.37 25.18 40.89
N CYS A 1052 15.10 24.66 41.87
CA CYS A 1052 15.46 25.34 43.12
C CYS A 1052 14.29 25.95 43.93
N GLY A 1053 13.09 25.36 43.81
CA GLY A 1053 11.92 25.69 44.65
C GLY A 1053 11.18 26.98 44.27
N ILE A 1054 11.29 27.41 43.02
CA ILE A 1054 10.46 28.47 42.44
C ILE A 1054 9.04 27.92 42.20
N GLY A 1055 8.02 28.50 42.86
CA GLY A 1055 6.59 28.20 42.63
C GLY A 1055 5.71 27.95 43.87
N ILE A 1056 6.29 27.74 45.06
CA ILE A 1056 5.54 27.44 46.30
C ILE A 1056 6.02 28.36 47.43
N THR A 1057 5.08 28.93 48.20
CA THR A 1057 5.39 29.75 49.38
C THR A 1057 4.75 29.15 50.62
N ASN A 1058 5.58 28.78 51.61
CA ASN A 1058 5.14 28.23 52.89
C ASN A 1058 5.52 29.16 54.05
N TYR A 1059 4.54 29.51 54.88
CA TYR A 1059 4.76 30.19 56.15
C TYR A 1059 4.42 29.25 57.31
N VAL A 1060 5.16 29.36 58.41
CA VAL A 1060 4.87 28.64 59.65
C VAL A 1060 4.88 29.64 60.79
N GLU A 1061 3.70 29.92 61.31
CA GLU A 1061 3.50 30.82 62.45
C GLU A 1061 3.26 30.00 63.72
N THR A 1062 3.76 30.49 64.86
CA THR A 1062 3.57 29.84 66.16
C THR A 1062 3.19 30.86 67.21
N GLY A 1063 2.23 30.52 68.06
CA GLY A 1063 1.68 31.45 69.04
C GLY A 1063 1.03 30.77 70.23
N SER A 1064 0.38 31.60 71.07
CA SER A 1064 -0.46 31.14 72.17
C SER A 1064 -1.59 32.13 72.41
N LEU A 1065 -2.81 31.64 72.62
CA LEU A 1065 -4.02 32.47 72.81
C LEU A 1065 -4.56 32.36 74.24
N ALA A 1066 -4.90 33.48 74.86
CA ALA A 1066 -5.72 33.46 76.07
C ALA A 1066 -7.20 33.15 75.79
N ASP A 1067 -7.91 32.72 76.83
CA ASP A 1067 -9.35 32.43 76.79
C ASP A 1067 -10.14 33.66 76.27
N GLY A 1068 -10.81 33.53 75.12
CA GLY A 1068 -11.50 34.62 74.43
C GLY A 1068 -10.62 35.61 73.65
N GLU A 1069 -9.33 35.30 73.43
CA GLU A 1069 -8.41 36.11 72.62
C GLU A 1069 -8.44 35.71 71.13
N HIS A 1070 -8.13 36.66 70.25
CA HIS A 1070 -7.96 36.48 68.81
C HIS A 1070 -6.53 36.83 68.38
N SER A 1071 -6.00 36.15 67.38
CA SER A 1071 -4.74 36.47 66.69
C SER A 1071 -4.98 36.47 65.18
N TYR A 1072 -4.67 37.60 64.55
CA TYR A 1072 -4.89 37.82 63.12
C TYR A 1072 -3.56 37.72 62.36
N PHE A 1073 -3.55 36.94 61.29
CA PHE A 1073 -2.42 36.73 60.42
C PHE A 1073 -2.76 37.23 59.01
N ASP A 1074 -2.12 38.33 58.60
CA ASP A 1074 -2.28 38.89 57.26
C ASP A 1074 -1.37 38.14 56.27
N VAL A 1075 -1.97 37.57 55.22
CA VAL A 1075 -1.31 36.77 54.19
C VAL A 1075 -1.42 37.49 52.86
N ILE A 1076 -0.29 37.89 52.27
CA ILE A 1076 -0.29 38.56 50.97
C ILE A 1076 -0.28 37.49 49.87
N VAL A 1077 -1.39 37.39 49.16
CA VAL A 1077 -1.53 36.53 47.97
C VAL A 1077 -1.27 37.40 46.73
N GLY A 1078 -0.21 37.08 45.98
CA GLY A 1078 0.05 37.64 44.66
C GLY A 1078 -0.86 37.03 43.57
N ASP A 1079 -0.89 37.68 42.41
CA ASP A 1079 -1.69 37.29 41.25
C ASP A 1079 -1.26 35.94 40.65
N GLY A 1080 -2.21 35.17 40.10
CA GLY A 1080 -1.98 33.83 39.56
C GLY A 1080 -1.80 32.72 40.59
N ALA A 1081 -2.20 32.93 41.86
CA ALA A 1081 -2.23 31.88 42.87
C ALA A 1081 -3.33 30.85 42.58
N THR A 1082 -2.99 29.57 42.57
CA THR A 1082 -3.96 28.48 42.34
C THR A 1082 -4.56 27.95 43.64
N TYR A 1083 -3.85 28.09 44.77
CA TYR A 1083 -4.29 27.56 46.06
C TYR A 1083 -3.74 28.36 47.24
N LEU A 1084 -4.57 28.56 48.26
CA LEU A 1084 -4.21 29.03 49.60
C LEU A 1084 -4.81 28.07 50.64
N SER A 1085 -4.04 27.64 51.62
CA SER A 1085 -4.54 26.88 52.78
C SER A 1085 -3.89 27.31 54.08
N GLY A 1086 -4.65 27.20 55.17
CA GLY A 1086 -4.19 27.35 56.55
C GLY A 1086 -4.51 26.10 57.37
N ASN A 1087 -3.48 25.46 57.91
CA ASN A 1087 -3.58 24.26 58.75
C ASN A 1087 -3.06 24.55 60.16
N LEU A 1088 -3.98 24.63 61.12
CA LEU A 1088 -3.74 24.99 62.52
C LEU A 1088 -3.74 23.74 63.40
N VAL A 1089 -2.68 23.56 64.20
CA VAL A 1089 -2.56 22.44 65.16
C VAL A 1089 -2.10 22.97 66.51
N TRP A 1090 -2.67 22.46 67.61
CA TRP A 1090 -2.28 22.79 68.98
C TRP A 1090 -2.26 21.55 69.88
N ASP A 1091 -1.73 21.70 71.09
CA ASP A 1091 -1.77 20.65 72.12
C ASP A 1091 -2.79 21.02 73.22
N GLY A 1092 -3.51 20.01 73.71
CA GLY A 1092 -4.37 20.12 74.90
C GLY A 1092 -5.87 19.91 74.63
N SER A 1093 -6.71 20.51 75.48
CA SER A 1093 -8.18 20.45 75.38
C SER A 1093 -8.80 21.85 75.34
N ALA A 1094 -8.07 22.80 74.75
CA ALA A 1094 -8.57 24.13 74.46
C ALA A 1094 -9.35 24.11 73.15
N ASP A 1095 -10.38 24.95 73.08
CA ASP A 1095 -11.27 25.15 71.95
C ASP A 1095 -10.76 26.37 71.17
N ILE A 1096 -10.13 26.14 70.01
CA ILE A 1096 -9.58 27.19 69.14
C ILE A 1096 -10.23 27.03 67.77
N ASP A 1097 -10.87 28.09 67.31
CA ASP A 1097 -11.50 28.19 66.00
C ASP A 1097 -10.57 28.94 65.01
N MET A 1098 -10.80 28.77 63.71
CA MET A 1098 -10.11 29.51 62.65
C MET A 1098 -11.07 30.02 61.57
N LYS A 1099 -10.81 31.21 61.04
CA LYS A 1099 -11.56 31.84 59.94
C LYS A 1099 -10.63 32.43 58.89
N LEU A 1100 -11.00 32.32 57.62
CA LEU A 1100 -10.30 32.89 56.48
C LEU A 1100 -11.15 34.00 55.85
N TYR A 1101 -10.58 35.18 55.71
CA TYR A 1101 -11.21 36.36 55.11
C TYR A 1101 -10.52 36.77 53.80
N ASP A 1102 -11.31 37.14 52.80
CA ASP A 1102 -10.83 37.70 51.53
C ASP A 1102 -10.30 39.15 51.68
N PRO A 1103 -9.60 39.70 50.68
CA PRO A 1103 -9.13 41.09 50.69
C PRO A 1103 -10.22 42.16 50.78
N ASN A 1104 -11.49 41.80 50.56
CA ASN A 1104 -12.65 42.67 50.72
C ASN A 1104 -13.26 42.59 52.14
N GLY A 1105 -12.76 41.70 53.00
CA GLY A 1105 -13.21 41.48 54.36
C GLY A 1105 -14.42 40.54 54.49
N ASN A 1106 -14.79 39.79 53.44
CA ASN A 1106 -15.82 38.75 53.51
C ASN A 1106 -15.22 37.47 54.09
N LEU A 1107 -16.00 36.73 54.88
CA LEU A 1107 -15.61 35.40 55.35
C LEU A 1107 -15.71 34.41 54.17
N VAL A 1108 -14.60 33.75 53.84
CA VAL A 1108 -14.51 32.74 52.77
C VAL A 1108 -14.70 31.35 53.33
N ASP A 1109 -14.00 31.03 54.42
CA ASP A 1109 -14.04 29.70 55.05
C ASP A 1109 -13.85 29.80 56.57
N SER A 1110 -14.31 28.80 57.30
CA SER A 1110 -14.22 28.74 58.76
C SER A 1110 -14.31 27.32 59.31
N SER A 1111 -13.44 27.01 60.26
CA SER A 1111 -13.41 25.75 60.97
C SER A 1111 -13.50 26.00 62.47
N THR A 1112 -14.36 25.25 63.16
CA THR A 1112 -14.75 25.49 64.56
C THR A 1112 -14.90 24.18 65.34
N SER A 1113 -13.85 23.35 65.40
CA SER A 1113 -13.86 22.07 66.10
C SER A 1113 -13.40 22.17 67.56
N THR A 1114 -13.96 21.28 68.38
CA THR A 1114 -13.53 21.11 69.78
C THR A 1114 -12.34 20.14 69.92
N THR A 1115 -11.75 19.72 68.81
CA THR A 1115 -10.63 18.77 68.74
C THR A 1115 -9.38 19.45 68.20
N PRO A 1116 -8.17 19.18 68.71
CA PRO A 1116 -6.96 19.83 68.21
C PRO A 1116 -6.73 19.59 66.71
N GLY A 1117 -6.87 20.65 65.92
CA GLY A 1117 -6.79 20.66 64.46
C GLY A 1117 -7.93 21.46 63.81
N GLU A 1118 -7.62 22.64 63.24
CA GLU A 1118 -8.52 23.38 62.36
C GLU A 1118 -7.89 23.54 60.96
N PHE A 1119 -8.71 23.58 59.92
CA PHE A 1119 -8.26 23.75 58.54
C PHE A 1119 -9.18 24.72 57.78
N VAL A 1120 -8.60 25.65 57.02
CA VAL A 1120 -9.33 26.54 56.11
C VAL A 1120 -8.62 26.65 54.76
N GLU A 1121 -9.37 26.78 53.67
CA GLU A 1121 -8.80 26.86 52.32
C GLU A 1121 -9.51 27.85 51.38
N ALA A 1122 -8.80 28.24 50.32
CA ALA A 1122 -9.33 28.95 49.16
C ALA A 1122 -8.65 28.47 47.88
N THR A 1123 -9.43 27.94 46.94
CA THR A 1123 -8.98 27.60 45.58
C THR A 1123 -9.07 28.83 44.67
N ASN A 1124 -8.04 29.09 43.87
CA ASN A 1124 -7.90 30.30 43.03
C ASN A 1124 -8.14 31.62 43.80
N PRO A 1125 -7.43 31.87 44.92
CA PRO A 1125 -7.61 33.07 45.73
C PRO A 1125 -7.26 34.35 44.95
N GLU A 1126 -8.12 35.37 45.01
CA GLU A 1126 -7.85 36.68 44.38
C GLU A 1126 -6.60 37.36 44.96
N ALA A 1127 -5.90 38.13 44.13
CA ALA A 1127 -4.71 38.85 44.54
C ALA A 1127 -5.04 39.95 45.57
N GLY A 1128 -4.40 39.90 46.74
CA GLY A 1128 -4.59 40.86 47.81
C GLY A 1128 -4.13 40.38 49.18
N THR A 1129 -4.45 41.14 50.22
CA THR A 1129 -4.18 40.75 51.62
C THR A 1129 -5.36 39.96 52.16
N TRP A 1130 -5.18 38.65 52.24
CA TRP A 1130 -6.08 37.74 52.95
C TRP A 1130 -5.79 37.78 54.45
N GLN A 1131 -6.76 37.43 55.29
CA GLN A 1131 -6.58 37.42 56.75
C GLN A 1131 -7.08 36.11 57.36
N ILE A 1132 -6.21 35.47 58.16
CA ILE A 1132 -6.57 34.32 58.99
C ILE A 1132 -6.78 34.80 60.43
N ASP A 1133 -8.00 34.67 60.95
CA ASP A 1133 -8.36 34.92 62.34
C ASP A 1133 -8.36 33.59 63.11
N VAL A 1134 -7.40 33.43 64.03
CA VAL A 1134 -7.32 32.28 64.94
C VAL A 1134 -7.72 32.73 66.34
N TYR A 1135 -8.75 32.11 66.93
CA TYR A 1135 -9.32 32.61 68.18
C TYR A 1135 -9.73 31.52 69.17
N SER A 1136 -9.54 31.77 70.46
CA SER A 1136 -9.94 30.85 71.51
C SER A 1136 -11.42 31.01 71.84
N TYR A 1137 -12.23 30.00 71.51
CA TYR A 1137 -13.64 29.97 71.86
C TYR A 1137 -13.85 29.70 73.36
N SER A 1138 -13.11 28.72 73.92
CA SER A 1138 -13.06 28.45 75.36
C SER A 1138 -11.86 27.60 75.80
N GLY A 1139 -11.26 27.89 76.96
CA GLY A 1139 -10.39 26.94 77.66
C GLY A 1139 -9.08 27.49 78.22
N SER A 1140 -8.08 26.62 78.36
CA SER A 1140 -6.75 26.97 78.86
C SER A 1140 -5.84 27.48 77.75
N THR A 1141 -4.99 28.48 78.02
CA THR A 1141 -3.96 29.03 77.12
C THR A 1141 -3.15 27.94 76.39
N PRO A 1142 -3.44 27.61 75.12
CA PRO A 1142 -2.72 26.60 74.36
C PRO A 1142 -1.61 27.26 73.53
N SER A 1143 -0.57 26.50 73.19
CA SER A 1143 0.37 26.88 72.12
C SER A 1143 -0.04 26.22 70.81
N PHE A 1144 -0.07 26.98 69.73
CA PHE A 1144 -0.47 26.51 68.40
C PHE A 1144 0.64 26.74 67.35
N THR A 1145 0.55 25.98 66.26
CA THR A 1145 1.31 26.13 65.02
C THR A 1145 0.33 26.26 63.86
N LEU A 1146 0.45 27.31 63.07
CA LEU A 1146 -0.33 27.55 61.85
C LEU A 1146 0.62 27.42 60.66
N ASN A 1147 0.35 26.46 59.77
CA ASN A 1147 1.08 26.27 58.53
C ASN A 1147 0.23 26.85 57.39
N ILE A 1148 0.78 27.81 56.64
CA ILE A 1148 0.10 28.51 55.55
C ILE A 1148 0.82 28.17 54.25
N THR A 1149 0.10 27.65 53.26
CA THR A 1149 0.66 27.26 51.95
C THR A 1149 0.01 28.12 50.87
N ILE A 1150 0.82 28.70 49.97
CA ILE A 1150 0.37 29.38 48.75
C ILE A 1150 1.06 28.73 47.54
N GLU A 1151 0.29 28.35 46.54
CA GLU A 1151 0.78 27.71 45.31
C GLU A 1151 0.56 28.59 44.09
N TYR A 1152 1.56 28.61 43.19
CA TYR A 1152 1.55 29.30 41.90
C TYR A 1152 1.94 28.31 40.80
N GLY A 1153 1.37 28.46 39.60
CA GLY A 1153 1.71 27.63 38.43
C GLY A 1153 3.22 27.56 38.15
N THR A 1154 3.70 26.40 37.70
CA THR A 1154 5.14 26.06 37.77
C THR A 1154 6.04 26.83 36.81
N GLY A 1155 6.87 27.74 37.35
CA GLY A 1155 8.04 28.33 36.68
C GLY A 1155 7.90 29.82 36.32
N VAL A 1156 9.01 30.45 35.95
CA VAL A 1156 9.02 31.84 35.47
C VAL A 1156 9.51 31.86 34.03
N SER A 1157 8.71 32.46 33.14
CA SER A 1157 8.98 32.53 31.70
C SER A 1157 8.82 33.94 31.13
N GLY A 1158 9.37 34.16 29.95
CA GLY A 1158 9.16 35.38 29.16
C GLY A 1158 9.73 35.25 27.75
N VAL A 1159 9.46 36.24 26.90
CA VAL A 1159 9.92 36.27 25.50
C VAL A 1159 11.01 37.32 25.29
N THR A 1160 11.96 37.03 24.40
CA THR A 1160 13.05 37.96 24.07
C THR A 1160 12.61 39.14 23.20
N GLU A 1161 13.09 40.34 23.55
CA GLU A 1161 13.05 41.54 22.72
C GLU A 1161 14.49 42.01 22.48
N ASN A 1162 14.86 42.23 21.22
CA ASN A 1162 16.24 42.45 20.75
C ASN A 1162 17.23 41.40 21.31
N GLY A 1163 16.85 40.12 21.26
CA GLY A 1163 17.66 38.97 21.69
C GLY A 1163 17.81 38.79 23.21
N SER A 1164 17.05 39.49 24.05
CA SER A 1164 17.16 39.35 25.51
C SER A 1164 15.84 39.44 26.25
N VAL A 1165 15.77 38.81 27.43
CA VAL A 1165 14.65 38.92 28.36
C VAL A 1165 15.17 38.99 29.79
N THR A 1166 14.53 39.74 30.67
CA THR A 1166 14.90 39.83 32.09
C THR A 1166 13.76 39.35 32.97
N LEU A 1167 14.02 38.32 33.77
CA LEU A 1167 13.06 37.65 34.64
C LEU A 1167 13.46 37.85 36.10
N VAL A 1168 12.51 38.24 36.96
CA VAL A 1168 12.76 38.37 38.41
C VAL A 1168 12.49 37.02 39.06
N ILE A 1169 13.51 36.45 39.72
CA ILE A 1169 13.44 35.12 40.32
C ILE A 1169 13.93 35.13 41.77
N GLN A 1170 13.37 34.25 42.61
CA GLN A 1170 13.77 34.03 44.00
C GLN A 1170 13.75 32.52 44.31
N PRO A 1171 14.89 31.83 44.27
CA PRO A 1171 14.96 30.40 44.58
C PRO A 1171 14.90 30.17 46.09
N THR A 1172 14.18 29.15 46.52
CA THR A 1172 13.97 28.81 47.95
C THR A 1172 14.84 27.65 48.43
N SER A 1173 15.61 27.01 47.54
CA SER A 1173 16.54 25.92 47.86
C SER A 1173 17.83 26.01 47.04
N THR A 1174 18.92 25.39 47.52
CA THR A 1174 20.19 25.29 46.77
C THR A 1174 20.12 24.24 45.67
N GLY A 1175 20.86 24.46 44.60
CA GLY A 1175 20.98 23.51 43.49
C GLY A 1175 21.34 24.20 42.19
N THR A 1176 20.91 23.62 41.08
CA THR A 1176 21.06 24.19 39.74
C THR A 1176 19.67 24.46 39.18
N MET A 1177 19.43 25.69 38.72
CA MET A 1177 18.26 26.05 37.92
C MET A 1177 18.58 25.83 36.45
N VAL A 1178 17.61 25.30 35.71
CA VAL A 1178 17.71 25.09 34.27
C VAL A 1178 17.09 26.28 33.56
N VAL A 1179 17.78 26.79 32.54
CA VAL A 1179 17.31 27.86 31.66
C VAL A 1179 17.24 27.29 30.25
N THR A 1180 16.06 27.32 29.65
CA THR A 1180 15.84 26.90 28.27
C THR A 1180 15.33 28.06 27.44
N ALA A 1181 15.75 28.13 26.17
CA ALA A 1181 15.19 29.02 25.17
C ALA A 1181 14.69 28.21 23.96
N ALA A 1182 13.46 28.47 23.54
CA ALA A 1182 12.80 27.83 22.40
C ALA A 1182 12.35 28.88 21.37
N LYS A 1183 12.60 28.62 20.09
CA LYS A 1183 12.15 29.47 18.98
C LYS A 1183 11.89 28.61 17.75
N ILE A 1184 10.68 28.71 17.19
CA ILE A 1184 10.34 28.10 15.90
C ILE A 1184 11.34 28.57 14.83
N GLY A 1185 11.97 27.60 14.13
CA GLY A 1185 13.05 27.81 13.16
C GLY A 1185 14.46 27.57 13.70
N TYR A 1186 14.62 27.31 15.00
CA TYR A 1186 15.91 27.08 15.66
C TYR A 1186 15.89 25.82 16.53
N ASN A 1187 17.07 25.24 16.79
CA ASN A 1187 17.24 24.22 17.82
C ASN A 1187 17.25 24.87 19.20
N ASN A 1188 16.55 24.26 20.16
CA ASN A 1188 16.44 24.75 21.54
C ASN A 1188 17.84 24.93 22.15
N GLY A 1189 18.05 26.12 22.72
CA GLY A 1189 19.25 26.44 23.47
C GLY A 1189 19.00 26.29 24.97
N GLY A 1190 20.05 26.05 25.73
CA GLY A 1190 19.91 25.94 27.18
C GLY A 1190 21.21 26.23 27.92
N THR A 1191 21.07 26.64 29.17
CA THR A 1191 22.16 26.88 30.10
C THR A 1191 21.66 26.67 31.54
N THR A 1192 22.53 26.89 32.52
CA THR A 1192 22.23 26.61 33.93
C THR A 1192 22.72 27.73 34.84
N ILE A 1193 21.91 28.08 35.83
CA ILE A 1193 22.27 29.04 36.89
C ILE A 1193 22.47 28.25 38.18
N ASN A 1194 23.60 28.45 38.86
CA ASN A 1194 23.84 27.83 40.16
C ASN A 1194 23.26 28.68 41.29
N VAL A 1195 22.56 28.02 42.23
CA VAL A 1195 22.01 28.60 43.45
C VAL A 1195 22.77 28.05 44.65
N VAL A 1196 23.45 28.94 45.37
CA VAL A 1196 24.28 28.61 46.53
C VAL A 1196 23.72 29.20 47.83
N THR A 1197 24.21 28.73 48.98
CA THR A 1197 23.89 29.33 50.29
C THR A 1197 24.70 30.61 50.52
N GLY A 1198 24.02 31.68 50.96
CA GLY A 1198 24.65 32.93 51.41
C GLY A 1198 25.27 32.85 52.80
#